data_AF-A0A2A2K653-F1
#
_entry.id   AF-A0A2A2K653-F1
#
_cell.length_a   1.000
_cell.length_b   1.000
_cell.length_c   1.000
_cell.angle_alpha   90.00
_cell.angle_beta   90.00
_cell.angle_gamma   90.00
#
_symmetry.space_group_name_H-M   'P 1'
#
loop_
_entity.id
_entity.type
_entity.pdbx_description
1 polymer ?
#
loop_
_entity_poly.entity_id
_entity_poly.type
_entity_poly.pdbx_seq_one_letter_code
_entity_poly.pdbx_strand_id
1 'polypeptide(L)'
;MHFSPEFGETWRQIEADGISIDAKVEMLLSSNTDVGTAKSMGLGTLGFADALDRLRPDLLVVLGDRFEALSIAQVALVMRIPLVHLHGGELSEGAYDDAIRHAISKMAYLHFVAAEPYRRRVIQMGEHPSRVFNVGAVGLDHLKRTERMSLVELQQSLSFDLSRPFFMVTYHPVTLLEEDPEASFEALLQALDAFPEHAVVITYPNADNGGRAIIPRLEAYAAAHPQRVLAIPSLGFRRYLSVVPRAAAVIGNSSSGIIEVPAFGVPTVNIGARQAGRLSAESVLDCEPTRQGITQAIEKVLSPAFADVCRDVVNPYGQGDAAASIARDSVFIIAEAGVNHNGERELAFELVDKAAQAGADAVKFQTFDARKLASATAPKAGYQKNTTDASESQLAMLQKLELPRAWHKDLQDHAKARGIQFISTAFDVDSLDFLCDLGMPFFKVPSGELTNGPLLWRFARTGKPLVLSTGMATLSEVEQGLAIVAHALADVQEPASMAEVWRCWGDAAARARLQGHVTLLHCTSQYPTPMEEVNLRAMDTLRNAFGLEVGYSDHTEGLLIPLAAVARGARVIEKHFTLDRNMPGPDHKASLEPDELRQMVEQIRALQQALGLAAKAPQLSEWDTRTAARQQVIVLRDVAAGERLERQDLGTARTGRGLAATTLWERVGTCANRAYQAVSQPLPIVLLGAGGHGKVLLALLRSLGLEVLGVSDPQLAGKVADWQGIPVLGGDEALDHLDPATVGLVNGVGQVVGSSRRADIFHALRARGFRFPALVHPSAWVAPDVKLDEGVQIMAGAVVQPGVEIGANSVINSRASVDHDCIIGMCVHVAPGAVLCGGVNVASGAFVGAGATVVQGLMLGEKAVVGAGATVVRDLPGGHLIIGSPARIQPSRFL
;
A
#
# COMPACT_ATOMS: atom_id res chain seq x y z
N MET A 1 0.10 14.00 -24.80
CA MET A 1 1.38 14.44 -25.42
C MET A 1 2.13 13.31 -26.12
N HIS A 2 2.29 12.16 -25.48
CA HIS A 2 3.15 11.07 -25.99
C HIS A 2 2.80 10.56 -27.40
N PHE A 3 1.53 10.55 -27.82
CA PHE A 3 1.11 10.15 -29.18
C PHE A 3 1.29 11.22 -30.27
N SER A 4 1.62 12.46 -29.90
CA SER A 4 1.70 13.56 -30.85
C SER A 4 3.03 13.54 -31.62
N PRO A 5 2.99 13.62 -32.97
CA PRO A 5 4.19 13.86 -33.77
C PRO A 5 4.92 15.16 -33.43
N GLU A 6 4.18 16.21 -33.04
CA GLU A 6 4.73 17.52 -32.62
C GLU A 6 5.70 17.39 -31.43
N PHE A 7 5.51 16.36 -30.60
CA PHE A 7 6.29 16.10 -29.39
C PHE A 7 7.10 14.78 -29.46
N GLY A 8 7.32 14.26 -30.67
CA GLY A 8 8.27 13.17 -30.93
C GLY A 8 7.78 11.75 -30.66
N GLU A 9 6.46 11.51 -30.56
CA GLU A 9 5.85 10.17 -30.47
C GLU A 9 6.51 9.24 -29.42
N THR A 10 6.79 9.75 -28.22
CA THR A 10 7.64 9.04 -27.23
C THR A 10 7.10 7.68 -26.77
N TRP A 11 5.84 7.34 -27.04
CA TRP A 11 5.28 6.01 -26.78
C TRP A 11 6.02 4.89 -27.52
N ARG A 12 6.61 5.18 -28.69
CA ARG A 12 7.39 4.19 -29.45
C ARG A 12 8.63 3.74 -28.70
N GLN A 13 9.20 4.59 -27.85
CA GLN A 13 10.34 4.23 -27.02
C GLN A 13 9.95 3.16 -25.98
N ILE A 14 8.73 3.22 -25.43
CA ILE A 14 8.23 2.22 -24.48
C ILE A 14 8.18 0.83 -25.14
N GLU A 15 7.66 0.75 -26.36
CA GLU A 15 7.65 -0.51 -27.13
C GLU A 15 9.06 -0.97 -27.51
N ALA A 16 9.94 -0.04 -27.88
CA ALA A 16 11.35 -0.33 -28.20
C ALA A 16 12.13 -0.86 -26.99
N ASP A 17 11.75 -0.45 -25.77
CA ASP A 17 12.29 -0.95 -24.51
C ASP A 17 11.75 -2.36 -24.15
N GLY A 18 10.95 -2.98 -25.03
CA GLY A 18 10.38 -4.32 -24.84
C GLY A 18 9.16 -4.35 -23.92
N ILE A 19 8.60 -3.19 -23.56
CA ILE A 19 7.42 -3.09 -22.72
C ILE A 19 6.18 -3.13 -23.60
N SER A 20 5.31 -4.11 -23.34
CA SER A 20 4.02 -4.20 -24.02
C SER A 20 3.07 -3.12 -23.51
N ILE A 21 2.43 -2.38 -24.41
CA ILE A 21 1.45 -1.34 -24.07
C ILE A 21 0.04 -1.94 -24.15
N ASP A 22 -0.60 -2.12 -23.00
CA ASP A 22 -1.94 -2.73 -22.92
C ASP A 22 -3.09 -1.75 -23.28
N ALA A 23 -2.84 -0.45 -23.21
CA ALA A 23 -3.80 0.59 -23.59
C ALA A 23 -3.12 1.87 -24.06
N LYS A 24 -3.67 2.47 -25.12
CA LYS A 24 -3.30 3.80 -25.62
C LYS A 24 -4.50 4.74 -25.45
N VAL A 25 -4.36 5.78 -24.64
CA VAL A 25 -5.43 6.74 -24.34
C VAL A 25 -5.12 8.09 -25.00
N GLU A 26 -5.81 8.39 -26.09
CA GLU A 26 -5.66 9.65 -26.81
C GLU A 26 -6.47 10.75 -26.13
N MET A 27 -5.79 11.77 -25.61
CA MET A 27 -6.40 12.80 -24.78
C MET A 27 -6.09 14.24 -25.20
N LEU A 28 -5.08 14.44 -26.06
CA LEU A 28 -4.59 15.77 -26.40
C LEU A 28 -5.41 16.35 -27.56
N LEU A 29 -6.11 17.46 -27.31
CA LEU A 29 -6.66 18.27 -28.38
C LEU A 29 -5.54 19.12 -29.00
N SER A 30 -5.65 19.41 -30.30
CA SER A 30 -4.72 20.29 -31.03
C SER A 30 -4.90 21.78 -30.66
N SER A 31 -5.04 22.09 -29.37
CA SER A 31 -5.24 23.43 -28.80
C SER A 31 -4.58 23.52 -27.42
N ASN A 32 -3.77 24.57 -27.22
CA ASN A 32 -2.93 24.79 -26.04
C ASN A 32 -3.42 25.98 -25.22
N THR A 33 -4.70 26.34 -25.42
CA THR A 33 -5.39 27.33 -24.61
C THR A 33 -5.78 26.70 -23.28
N ASP A 34 -6.03 27.52 -22.26
CA ASP A 34 -6.68 27.11 -21.02
C ASP A 34 -7.92 26.21 -21.26
N VAL A 35 -8.77 26.58 -22.22
CA VAL A 35 -9.93 25.81 -22.64
C VAL A 35 -9.53 24.49 -23.32
N GLY A 36 -8.47 24.48 -24.12
CA GLY A 36 -7.95 23.29 -24.80
C GLY A 36 -7.39 22.25 -23.82
N THR A 37 -6.64 22.72 -22.82
CA THR A 37 -6.09 21.89 -21.74
C THR A 37 -7.22 21.31 -20.88
N ALA A 38 -8.19 22.13 -20.47
CA ALA A 38 -9.35 21.65 -19.71
C ALA A 38 -10.17 20.59 -20.46
N LYS A 39 -10.40 20.78 -21.77
CA LYS A 39 -11.08 19.78 -22.61
C LYS A 39 -10.25 18.50 -22.78
N SER A 40 -8.93 18.62 -22.91
CA SER A 40 -8.01 17.47 -23.00
C SER A 40 -8.04 16.63 -21.72
N MET A 41 -8.12 17.27 -20.55
CA MET A 41 -8.34 16.57 -19.28
C MET A 41 -9.66 15.79 -19.28
N GLY A 42 -10.74 16.39 -19.78
CA GLY A 42 -12.04 15.73 -19.91
C GLY A 42 -12.01 14.49 -20.81
N LEU A 43 -11.36 14.58 -21.98
CA LEU A 43 -11.15 13.42 -22.86
C LEU A 43 -10.28 12.35 -22.20
N GLY A 44 -9.24 12.77 -21.50
CA GLY A 44 -8.41 11.90 -20.68
C GLY A 44 -9.21 11.10 -19.66
N THR A 45 -10.07 11.79 -18.91
CA THR A 45 -10.95 11.16 -17.92
C THR A 45 -11.86 10.12 -18.56
N LEU A 46 -12.46 10.41 -19.73
CA LEU A 46 -13.28 9.44 -20.47
C LEU A 46 -12.46 8.22 -20.92
N GLY A 47 -11.33 8.44 -21.59
CA GLY A 47 -10.53 7.35 -22.14
C GLY A 47 -9.84 6.50 -21.07
N PHE A 48 -9.39 7.10 -19.96
CA PHE A 48 -8.86 6.35 -18.83
C PHE A 48 -9.94 5.53 -18.12
N ALA A 49 -11.19 6.02 -18.05
CA ALA A 49 -12.28 5.23 -17.49
C ALA A 49 -12.50 3.94 -18.30
N ASP A 50 -12.53 4.04 -19.64
CA ASP A 50 -12.68 2.88 -20.52
C ASP A 50 -11.47 1.93 -20.45
N ALA A 51 -10.25 2.48 -20.38
CA ALA A 51 -9.03 1.68 -20.29
C ALA A 51 -8.94 0.93 -18.96
N LEU A 52 -9.21 1.60 -17.84
CA LEU A 52 -9.12 1.00 -16.51
C LEU A 52 -10.26 0.02 -16.24
N ASP A 53 -11.45 0.22 -16.81
CA ASP A 53 -12.55 -0.77 -16.73
C ASP A 53 -12.19 -2.09 -17.43
N ARG A 54 -11.48 -1.99 -18.56
CA ARG A 54 -10.97 -3.15 -19.30
C ARG A 54 -9.79 -3.83 -18.60
N LEU A 55 -8.79 -3.05 -18.17
CA LEU A 55 -7.54 -3.59 -17.63
C LEU A 55 -7.66 -4.05 -16.17
N ARG A 56 -8.48 -3.38 -15.37
CA ARG A 56 -8.71 -3.65 -13.93
C ARG A 56 -7.41 -3.85 -13.14
N PRO A 57 -6.48 -2.89 -13.15
CA PRO A 57 -5.21 -3.06 -12.46
C PRO A 57 -5.38 -3.07 -10.93
N ASP A 58 -4.57 -3.87 -10.24
CA ASP A 58 -4.52 -3.91 -8.76
C ASP A 58 -3.89 -2.65 -8.14
N LEU A 59 -3.06 -1.94 -8.91
CA LEU A 59 -2.28 -0.79 -8.48
C LEU A 59 -1.97 0.10 -9.68
N LEU A 60 -2.06 1.41 -9.50
CA LEU A 60 -1.63 2.39 -10.49
C LEU A 60 -0.43 3.18 -9.97
N VAL A 61 0.65 3.27 -10.75
CA VAL A 61 1.83 4.08 -10.41
C VAL A 61 1.84 5.32 -11.28
N VAL A 62 1.88 6.50 -10.65
CA VAL A 62 1.91 7.80 -11.32
C VAL A 62 3.10 8.60 -10.83
N LEU A 63 3.80 9.22 -11.79
CA LEU A 63 4.92 10.10 -11.55
C LEU A 63 4.52 11.56 -11.78
N GLY A 64 4.90 12.42 -10.85
CA GLY A 64 4.85 13.86 -11.03
C GLY A 64 3.44 14.45 -10.88
N ASP A 65 3.16 15.50 -11.63
CA ASP A 65 2.17 16.52 -11.27
C ASP A 65 1.45 17.15 -12.47
N ARG A 66 1.47 16.45 -13.60
CA ARG A 66 0.87 16.92 -14.85
C ARG A 66 -0.65 16.83 -14.85
N PHE A 67 -1.31 17.63 -15.70
CA PHE A 67 -2.77 17.55 -15.86
C PHE A 67 -3.24 16.19 -16.39
N GLU A 68 -2.44 15.50 -17.20
CA GLU A 68 -2.74 14.13 -17.64
C GLU A 68 -2.75 13.13 -16.46
N ALA A 69 -1.78 13.29 -15.56
CA ALA A 69 -1.67 12.51 -14.33
C ALA A 69 -2.86 12.80 -13.40
N LEU A 70 -3.35 14.04 -13.37
CA LEU A 70 -4.56 14.39 -12.63
C LEU A 70 -5.80 13.68 -13.18
N SER A 71 -5.98 13.64 -14.51
CA SER A 71 -7.10 12.94 -15.13
C SER A 71 -7.13 11.46 -14.75
N ILE A 72 -6.01 10.74 -14.88
CA ILE A 72 -5.99 9.32 -14.51
C ILE A 72 -6.12 9.12 -13.00
N ALA A 73 -5.56 10.01 -12.17
CA ALA A 73 -5.70 9.94 -10.72
C ALA A 73 -7.15 10.16 -10.28
N GLN A 74 -7.89 11.09 -10.90
CA GLN A 74 -9.32 11.30 -10.65
C GLN A 74 -10.14 10.06 -11.02
N VAL A 75 -9.85 9.45 -12.17
CA VAL A 75 -10.52 8.22 -12.59
C VAL A 75 -10.19 7.08 -11.62
N ALA A 76 -8.92 6.87 -11.31
CA ALA A 76 -8.49 5.85 -10.35
C ALA A 76 -9.14 6.06 -8.98
N LEU A 77 -9.27 7.31 -8.51
CA LEU A 77 -9.98 7.64 -7.28
C LEU A 77 -11.46 7.22 -7.34
N VAL A 78 -12.17 7.60 -8.40
CA VAL A 78 -13.60 7.27 -8.58
C VAL A 78 -13.81 5.76 -8.74
N MET A 79 -12.90 5.09 -9.45
CA MET A 79 -12.90 3.64 -9.68
C MET A 79 -12.29 2.83 -8.53
N ARG A 80 -11.76 3.52 -7.50
CA ARG A 80 -11.14 2.93 -6.30
C ARG A 80 -9.91 2.04 -6.57
N ILE A 81 -9.11 2.40 -7.56
CA ILE A 81 -7.82 1.77 -7.84
C ILE A 81 -6.75 2.43 -6.97
N PRO A 82 -6.00 1.68 -6.13
CA PRO A 82 -4.96 2.27 -5.29
C PRO A 82 -3.88 2.94 -6.13
N LEU A 83 -3.54 4.18 -5.76
CA LEU A 83 -2.58 5.01 -6.47
C LEU A 83 -1.25 5.09 -5.70
N VAL A 84 -0.14 4.88 -6.38
CA VAL A 84 1.22 5.15 -5.90
C VAL A 84 1.70 6.45 -6.53
N HIS A 85 2.11 7.40 -5.71
CA HIS A 85 2.64 8.68 -6.18
C HIS A 85 4.14 8.76 -5.97
N LEU A 86 4.85 8.90 -7.09
CA LEU A 86 6.28 9.19 -7.12
C LEU A 86 6.47 10.70 -7.20
N HIS A 87 7.43 11.25 -6.44
CA HIS A 87 7.73 12.71 -6.37
C HIS A 87 6.60 13.54 -5.72
N GLY A 88 5.84 12.94 -4.79
CA GLY A 88 4.86 13.67 -3.99
C GLY A 88 5.49 14.67 -3.02
N GLY A 89 4.80 15.78 -2.76
CA GLY A 89 5.21 16.80 -1.78
C GLY A 89 6.33 17.76 -2.20
N GLU A 90 6.79 17.71 -3.45
CA GLU A 90 7.69 18.74 -4.01
C GLU A 90 6.97 20.07 -4.22
N LEU A 91 7.71 21.17 -4.10
CA LEU A 91 7.22 22.54 -4.28
C LEU A 91 7.56 23.06 -5.68
N SER A 92 6.67 23.82 -6.31
CA SER A 92 6.97 24.56 -7.55
C SER A 92 6.09 25.81 -7.66
N GLU A 93 6.42 26.87 -6.92
CA GLU A 93 5.53 28.02 -6.72
C GLU A 93 5.17 28.79 -8.01
N GLY A 94 5.96 28.65 -9.07
CA GLY A 94 5.74 29.32 -10.36
C GLY A 94 4.85 28.57 -11.37
N ALA A 95 4.34 27.37 -11.05
CA ALA A 95 3.56 26.54 -11.98
C ALA A 95 2.27 25.98 -11.36
N TYR A 96 1.18 25.90 -12.13
CA TYR A 96 -0.07 25.32 -11.62
C TYR A 96 0.04 23.82 -11.33
N ASP A 97 1.09 23.16 -11.87
CA ASP A 97 1.47 21.80 -11.55
C ASP A 97 1.67 21.61 -10.03
N ASP A 98 2.03 22.64 -9.24
CA ASP A 98 2.12 22.53 -7.76
C ASP A 98 0.78 22.17 -7.11
N ALA A 99 -0.30 22.85 -7.50
CA ALA A 99 -1.64 22.55 -7.02
C ALA A 99 -2.10 21.15 -7.46
N ILE A 100 -1.74 20.76 -8.68
CA ILE A 100 -2.01 19.43 -9.21
C ILE A 100 -1.24 18.36 -8.42
N ARG A 101 0.05 18.57 -8.15
CA ARG A 101 0.88 17.65 -7.34
C ARG A 101 0.23 17.42 -5.99
N HIS A 102 -0.18 18.49 -5.32
CA HIS A 102 -0.83 18.39 -4.02
C HIS A 102 -2.15 17.61 -4.11
N ALA A 103 -2.95 17.82 -5.17
CA ALA A 103 -4.17 17.06 -5.41
C ALA A 103 -3.89 15.57 -5.67
N ILE A 104 -2.90 15.25 -6.52
CA ILE A 104 -2.49 13.86 -6.81
C ILE A 104 -1.94 13.19 -5.55
N SER A 105 -1.03 13.85 -4.83
CA SER A 105 -0.54 13.35 -3.54
C SER A 105 -1.71 13.09 -2.61
N LYS A 106 -2.72 13.96 -2.57
CA LYS A 106 -3.87 13.74 -1.70
C LYS A 106 -4.80 12.61 -2.16
N MET A 107 -4.80 12.29 -3.45
CA MET A 107 -5.50 11.13 -4.00
C MET A 107 -4.70 9.83 -3.88
N ALA A 108 -3.40 9.91 -3.58
CA ALA A 108 -2.49 8.77 -3.54
C ALA A 108 -2.51 8.00 -2.22
N TYR A 109 -2.24 6.71 -2.31
CA TYR A 109 -2.20 5.77 -1.18
C TYR A 109 -0.78 5.52 -0.66
N LEU A 110 0.20 5.30 -1.55
CA LEU A 110 1.62 5.16 -1.20
C LEU A 110 2.43 6.28 -1.80
N HIS A 111 3.43 6.75 -1.06
CA HIS A 111 4.22 7.92 -1.41
C HIS A 111 5.70 7.58 -1.41
N PHE A 112 6.33 7.75 -2.56
CA PHE A 112 7.76 7.59 -2.75
C PHE A 112 8.33 8.95 -3.13
N VAL A 113 8.77 9.68 -2.12
CA VAL A 113 9.18 11.07 -2.24
C VAL A 113 10.68 11.15 -2.55
N ALA A 114 11.06 12.24 -3.21
CA ALA A 114 12.42 12.41 -3.69
C ALA A 114 13.41 12.95 -2.64
N ALA A 115 12.92 13.48 -1.52
CA ALA A 115 13.76 13.98 -0.42
C ALA A 115 13.02 14.05 0.92
N GLU A 116 13.77 14.11 2.01
CA GLU A 116 13.25 14.13 3.39
C GLU A 116 12.35 15.35 3.70
N PRO A 117 12.64 16.58 3.24
CA PRO A 117 11.71 17.70 3.43
C PRO A 117 10.33 17.45 2.80
N TYR A 118 10.29 16.81 1.63
CA TYR A 118 9.05 16.44 0.97
C TYR A 118 8.32 15.34 1.72
N ARG A 119 9.04 14.38 2.30
CA ARG A 119 8.47 13.36 3.19
C ARG A 119 7.71 14.02 4.33
N ARG A 120 8.35 14.97 5.01
CA ARG A 120 7.74 15.72 6.12
C ARG A 120 6.53 16.52 5.66
N ARG A 121 6.57 17.13 4.48
CA ARG A 121 5.44 17.87 3.90
C ARG A 121 4.25 16.97 3.60
N VAL A 122 4.47 15.82 2.95
CA VAL A 122 3.39 14.85 2.68
C VAL A 122 2.77 14.36 3.98
N ILE A 123 3.59 14.09 5.00
CA ILE A 123 3.10 13.76 6.35
C ILE A 123 2.29 14.93 6.94
N GLN A 124 2.76 16.18 6.77
CA GLN A 124 2.06 17.39 7.22
C GLN A 124 0.73 17.62 6.49
N MET A 125 0.60 17.20 5.23
CA MET A 125 -0.66 17.19 4.47
C MET A 125 -1.67 16.15 5.00
N GLY A 126 -1.30 15.39 6.04
CA GLY A 126 -2.15 14.44 6.74
C GLY A 126 -1.92 12.98 6.35
N GLU A 127 -0.85 12.67 5.60
CA GLU A 127 -0.52 11.30 5.20
C GLU A 127 0.23 10.55 6.32
N HIS A 128 -0.01 9.24 6.41
CA HIS A 128 0.56 8.43 7.49
C HIS A 128 2.06 8.16 7.27
N PRO A 129 2.96 8.37 8.26
CA PRO A 129 4.42 8.22 8.09
C PRO A 129 4.90 6.85 7.57
N SER A 130 4.12 5.80 7.80
CA SER A 130 4.43 4.43 7.32
C SER A 130 4.13 4.20 5.84
N ARG A 131 3.52 5.18 5.16
CA ARG A 131 3.19 5.14 3.72
C ARG A 131 4.02 6.15 2.92
N VAL A 132 4.90 6.88 3.60
CA VAL A 132 5.73 7.92 2.99
C VAL A 132 7.19 7.51 3.15
N PHE A 133 7.80 7.15 2.04
CA PHE A 133 9.17 6.66 1.96
C PHE A 133 10.00 7.67 1.21
N ASN A 134 11.11 8.11 1.81
CA ASN A 134 12.11 8.87 1.09
C ASN A 134 12.99 7.88 0.33
N VAL A 135 12.87 7.86 -1.00
CA VAL A 135 13.60 6.93 -1.87
C VAL A 135 14.53 7.63 -2.85
N GLY A 136 14.50 8.96 -2.92
CA GLY A 136 15.21 9.73 -3.93
C GLY A 136 14.43 9.88 -5.25
N ALA A 137 14.96 10.68 -6.17
CA ALA A 137 14.34 10.92 -7.46
C ALA A 137 14.58 9.76 -8.43
N VAL A 138 13.49 9.10 -8.86
CA VAL A 138 13.54 8.02 -9.87
C VAL A 138 14.20 8.41 -11.20
N GLY A 139 14.16 9.68 -11.60
CA GLY A 139 14.85 10.18 -12.80
C GLY A 139 16.37 9.94 -12.73
N LEU A 140 16.95 9.97 -11.53
CA LEU A 140 18.37 9.74 -11.31
C LEU A 140 18.78 8.28 -11.54
N ASP A 141 17.87 7.31 -11.46
CA ASP A 141 18.18 5.89 -11.67
C ASP A 141 18.77 5.64 -13.05
N HIS A 142 18.33 6.43 -14.02
CA HIS A 142 18.80 6.31 -15.37
C HIS A 142 20.25 6.78 -15.57
N LEU A 143 20.82 7.59 -14.66
CA LEU A 143 22.25 7.92 -14.65
C LEU A 143 23.11 6.66 -14.60
N LYS A 144 22.61 5.63 -13.92
CA LYS A 144 23.26 4.32 -13.80
C LYS A 144 22.83 3.35 -14.89
N ARG A 145 21.57 3.41 -15.34
CA ARG A 145 20.99 2.41 -16.26
C ARG A 145 21.24 2.69 -17.73
N THR A 146 21.51 3.93 -18.13
CA THR A 146 21.57 4.32 -19.54
C THR A 146 23.00 4.55 -19.99
N GLU A 147 23.42 3.87 -21.05
CA GLU A 147 24.74 4.07 -21.65
C GLU A 147 24.83 5.40 -22.41
N ARG A 148 25.83 6.22 -22.06
CA ARG A 148 26.10 7.51 -22.71
C ARG A 148 26.75 7.30 -24.08
N MET A 149 26.40 8.16 -25.03
CA MET A 149 27.06 8.24 -26.32
C MET A 149 28.47 8.83 -26.16
N SER A 150 29.40 8.33 -26.96
CA SER A 150 30.66 9.02 -27.23
C SER A 150 30.40 10.37 -27.90
N LEU A 151 31.39 11.26 -27.88
CA LEU A 151 31.25 12.57 -28.54
C LEU A 151 30.97 12.39 -30.05
N VAL A 152 31.65 11.44 -30.70
CA VAL A 152 31.47 11.14 -32.13
C VAL A 152 30.05 10.64 -32.42
N GLU A 153 29.57 9.66 -31.66
CA GLU A 153 28.20 9.14 -31.83
C GLU A 153 27.15 10.20 -31.55
N LEU A 154 27.36 11.03 -30.52
CA LEU A 154 26.44 12.11 -30.17
C LEU A 154 26.35 13.12 -31.31
N GLN A 155 27.50 13.59 -31.83
CA GLN A 155 27.57 14.53 -32.95
C GLN A 155 26.91 13.96 -34.21
N GLN A 156 27.18 12.69 -34.53
CA GLN A 156 26.52 12.00 -35.65
C GLN A 156 25.01 11.92 -35.43
N SER A 157 24.56 11.57 -34.22
CA SER A 157 23.14 11.42 -33.91
C SER A 157 22.38 12.75 -33.96
N LEU A 158 23.05 13.86 -33.69
CA LEU A 158 22.50 15.21 -33.72
C LEU A 158 22.71 15.92 -35.07
N SER A 159 23.59 15.38 -35.92
CA SER A 159 24.09 16.05 -37.12
C SER A 159 24.60 17.46 -36.83
N PHE A 160 25.31 17.63 -35.71
CA PHE A 160 25.73 18.93 -35.19
C PHE A 160 27.10 18.82 -34.51
N ASP A 161 27.95 19.84 -34.69
CA ASP A 161 29.30 19.86 -34.13
C ASP A 161 29.31 20.34 -32.68
N LEU A 162 29.85 19.50 -31.79
CA LEU A 162 29.95 19.75 -30.35
C LEU A 162 31.42 19.74 -29.89
N SER A 163 32.38 19.97 -30.80
CA SER A 163 33.80 20.04 -30.44
C SER A 163 34.20 21.32 -29.70
N ARG A 164 33.40 22.38 -29.83
CA ARG A 164 33.58 23.65 -29.11
C ARG A 164 32.78 23.64 -27.80
N PRO A 165 33.13 24.46 -26.79
CA PRO A 165 32.31 24.63 -25.60
C PRO A 165 30.85 24.96 -25.97
N PHE A 166 29.89 24.44 -25.24
CA PHE A 166 28.48 24.65 -25.58
C PHE A 166 27.58 24.73 -24.36
N PHE A 167 26.44 25.38 -24.52
CA PHE A 167 25.37 25.40 -23.53
C PHE A 167 24.25 24.43 -23.90
N MET A 168 23.66 23.82 -22.88
CA MET A 168 22.40 23.11 -23.01
C MET A 168 21.28 24.01 -22.49
N VAL A 169 20.29 24.30 -23.33
CA VAL A 169 19.26 25.29 -23.03
C VAL A 169 17.86 24.67 -23.09
N THR A 170 17.08 24.89 -22.02
CA THR A 170 15.67 24.53 -21.99
C THR A 170 14.89 25.56 -21.16
N TYR A 171 14.02 26.33 -21.83
CA TYR A 171 13.19 27.34 -21.18
C TYR A 171 11.71 27.06 -21.41
N HIS A 172 10.94 27.05 -20.33
CA HIS A 172 9.50 26.88 -20.28
C HIS A 172 8.83 28.20 -19.90
N PRO A 173 7.68 28.56 -20.50
CA PRO A 173 6.92 29.75 -20.11
C PRO A 173 6.40 29.62 -18.67
N VAL A 174 6.38 30.74 -17.93
CA VAL A 174 5.81 30.82 -16.57
C VAL A 174 4.30 31.06 -16.69
N THR A 175 3.49 30.27 -15.99
CA THR A 175 2.02 30.24 -16.20
C THR A 175 1.21 30.96 -15.13
N LEU A 176 1.80 31.26 -13.97
CA LEU A 176 1.09 31.83 -12.80
C LEU A 176 1.54 33.23 -12.38
N LEU A 177 2.72 33.68 -12.80
CA LEU A 177 3.26 35.00 -12.46
C LEU A 177 3.08 35.95 -13.66
N GLU A 178 2.95 37.25 -13.40
CA GLU A 178 2.91 38.32 -14.43
C GLU A 178 4.29 38.51 -15.08
N GLU A 179 4.79 37.48 -15.76
CA GLU A 179 6.02 37.51 -16.55
C GLU A 179 5.65 37.33 -18.02
N ASP A 180 6.11 38.23 -18.91
CA ASP A 180 5.91 38.09 -20.35
C ASP A 180 6.88 37.02 -20.90
N PRO A 181 6.39 35.83 -21.30
CA PRO A 181 7.25 34.73 -21.71
C PRO A 181 8.06 35.04 -22.97
N GLU A 182 7.56 35.93 -23.84
CA GLU A 182 8.28 36.32 -25.05
C GLU A 182 9.45 37.25 -24.70
N ALA A 183 9.22 38.22 -23.81
CA ALA A 183 10.25 39.15 -23.36
C ALA A 183 11.37 38.43 -22.60
N SER A 184 11.03 37.49 -21.71
CA SER A 184 12.00 36.71 -20.96
C SER A 184 12.80 35.76 -21.85
N PHE A 185 12.14 35.11 -22.82
CA PHE A 185 12.83 34.26 -23.78
C PHE A 185 13.76 35.07 -24.69
N GLU A 186 13.32 36.25 -25.14
CA GLU A 186 14.15 37.16 -25.93
C GLU A 186 15.37 37.64 -25.11
N ALA A 187 15.20 37.94 -23.82
CA ALA A 187 16.30 38.28 -22.92
C ALA A 187 17.32 37.13 -22.79
N LEU A 188 16.86 35.87 -22.77
CA LEU A 188 17.72 34.70 -22.80
C LEU A 188 18.51 34.62 -24.12
N LEU A 189 17.86 34.77 -25.28
CA LEU A 189 18.55 34.75 -26.58
C LEU A 189 19.62 35.85 -26.66
N GLN A 190 19.30 37.06 -26.23
CA GLN A 190 20.24 38.19 -26.20
C GLN A 190 21.40 38.00 -25.20
N ALA A 191 21.20 37.24 -24.14
CA ALA A 191 22.28 36.86 -23.22
C ALA A 191 23.19 35.79 -23.84
N LEU A 192 22.64 34.81 -24.57
CA LEU A 192 23.42 33.79 -25.28
C LEU A 192 24.30 34.40 -26.39
N ASP A 193 23.87 35.50 -27.00
CA ASP A 193 24.64 36.24 -28.01
C ASP A 193 25.89 36.92 -27.44
N ALA A 194 25.96 37.15 -26.12
CA ALA A 194 27.17 37.63 -25.46
C ALA A 194 28.31 36.58 -25.42
N PHE A 195 28.02 35.33 -25.77
CA PHE A 195 28.96 34.20 -25.74
C PHE A 195 29.10 33.51 -27.11
N PRO A 196 29.62 34.22 -28.15
CA PRO A 196 29.67 33.70 -29.52
C PRO A 196 30.57 32.46 -29.71
N GLU A 197 31.55 32.27 -28.82
CA GLU A 197 32.44 31.11 -28.84
C GLU A 197 31.75 29.80 -28.40
N HIS A 198 30.57 29.90 -27.79
CA HIS A 198 29.81 28.73 -27.34
C HIS A 198 28.77 28.33 -28.37
N ALA A 199 28.72 27.03 -28.69
CA ALA A 199 27.56 26.46 -29.36
C ALA A 199 26.37 26.38 -28.39
N VAL A 200 25.16 26.22 -28.92
CA VAL A 200 23.92 26.15 -28.14
C VAL A 200 23.11 24.96 -28.62
N VAL A 201 22.85 24.01 -27.74
CA VAL A 201 21.87 22.95 -27.96
C VAL A 201 20.62 23.36 -27.19
N ILE A 202 19.54 23.70 -27.91
CA ILE A 202 18.29 24.16 -27.31
C ILE A 202 17.16 23.18 -27.61
N THR A 203 16.48 22.72 -26.56
CA THR A 203 15.29 21.88 -26.70
C THR A 203 14.02 22.70 -26.67
N TYR A 204 12.96 22.19 -27.29
CA TYR A 204 11.65 22.84 -27.26
C TYR A 204 11.07 22.83 -25.82
N PRO A 205 10.22 23.82 -25.47
CA PRO A 205 9.45 23.76 -24.23
C PRO A 205 8.48 22.58 -24.26
N ASN A 206 8.05 22.15 -23.07
CA ASN A 206 6.91 21.25 -22.91
C ASN A 206 5.62 21.83 -23.53
N ALA A 207 4.62 20.97 -23.74
CA ALA A 207 3.31 21.35 -24.27
C ALA A 207 2.45 22.13 -23.25
N ASP A 208 2.99 23.22 -22.71
CA ASP A 208 2.36 24.10 -21.74
C ASP A 208 1.78 25.34 -22.43
N ASN A 209 0.85 26.02 -21.76
CA ASN A 209 0.28 27.29 -22.23
C ASN A 209 1.44 28.29 -22.49
N GLY A 210 1.48 28.87 -23.70
CA GLY A 210 2.55 29.80 -24.12
C GLY A 210 3.73 29.17 -24.86
N GLY A 211 3.91 27.84 -24.85
CA GLY A 211 5.04 27.17 -25.51
C GLY A 211 5.10 27.38 -27.02
N ARG A 212 3.92 27.48 -27.68
CA ARG A 212 3.80 27.75 -29.12
C ARG A 212 4.25 29.16 -29.54
N ALA A 213 4.34 30.12 -28.61
CA ALA A 213 4.84 31.47 -28.90
C ALA A 213 6.38 31.51 -28.94
N ILE A 214 7.04 30.59 -28.24
CA ILE A 214 8.50 30.52 -28.10
C ILE A 214 9.13 29.69 -29.23
N ILE A 215 8.48 28.60 -29.66
CA ILE A 215 9.04 27.69 -30.68
C ILE A 215 9.42 28.42 -32.00
N PRO A 216 8.56 29.27 -32.61
CA PRO A 216 8.93 29.96 -33.86
C PRO A 216 10.15 30.88 -33.70
N ARG A 217 10.32 31.50 -32.53
CA ARG A 217 11.47 32.36 -32.22
C ARG A 217 12.75 31.55 -32.03
N LEU A 218 12.64 30.43 -31.33
CA LEU A 218 13.72 29.46 -31.16
C LEU A 218 14.19 28.92 -32.53
N GLU A 219 13.24 28.54 -33.40
CA GLU A 219 13.54 28.06 -34.75
C GLU A 219 14.16 29.14 -35.63
N ALA A 220 13.65 30.37 -35.56
CA ALA A 220 14.23 31.51 -36.26
C ALA A 220 15.66 31.80 -35.79
N TYR A 221 15.91 31.72 -34.48
CA TYR A 221 17.24 31.90 -33.90
C TYR A 221 18.23 30.81 -34.35
N ALA A 222 17.79 29.55 -34.36
CA ALA A 222 18.61 28.45 -34.87
C ALA A 222 18.88 28.56 -36.37
N ALA A 223 17.88 28.95 -37.16
CA ALA A 223 18.01 29.16 -38.60
C ALA A 223 18.94 30.34 -38.94
N ALA A 224 18.99 31.37 -38.09
CA ALA A 224 19.95 32.48 -38.23
C ALA A 224 21.39 32.06 -37.91
N HIS A 225 21.59 31.01 -37.11
CA HIS A 225 22.90 30.57 -36.63
C HIS A 225 23.12 29.03 -36.77
N PRO A 226 22.96 28.44 -37.96
CA PRO A 226 22.86 26.98 -38.12
C PRO A 226 24.15 26.20 -37.77
N GLN A 227 25.30 26.88 -37.75
CA GLN A 227 26.59 26.28 -37.34
C GLN A 227 26.86 26.41 -35.83
N ARG A 228 26.08 27.23 -35.11
CA ARG A 228 26.26 27.52 -33.68
C ARG A 228 25.10 27.04 -32.82
N VAL A 229 23.88 27.01 -33.36
CA VAL A 229 22.67 26.73 -32.60
C VAL A 229 21.96 25.53 -33.21
N LEU A 230 21.77 24.50 -32.39
CA LEU A 230 20.92 23.35 -32.69
C LEU A 230 19.61 23.47 -31.94
N ALA A 231 18.53 23.69 -32.67
CA ALA A 231 17.16 23.55 -32.19
C ALA A 231 16.70 22.10 -32.40
N ILE A 232 16.24 21.44 -31.34
CA ILE A 232 15.73 20.07 -31.43
C ILE A 232 14.48 19.87 -30.57
N PRO A 233 13.42 19.19 -31.05
CA PRO A 233 12.21 18.98 -30.24
C PRO A 233 12.47 18.25 -28.93
N SER A 234 13.24 17.15 -28.99
CA SER A 234 13.64 16.39 -27.81
C SER A 234 14.96 15.67 -28.05
N LEU A 235 15.81 15.67 -27.02
CA LEU A 235 17.02 14.85 -27.00
C LEU A 235 16.69 13.39 -26.67
N GLY A 236 15.53 13.11 -26.09
CA GLY A 236 15.29 11.85 -25.40
C GLY A 236 16.32 11.62 -24.29
N PHE A 237 16.21 10.49 -23.61
CA PHE A 237 16.96 10.28 -22.40
C PHE A 237 18.47 10.04 -22.66
N ARG A 238 18.80 9.20 -23.66
CA ARG A 238 20.19 8.84 -23.99
C ARG A 238 21.03 10.02 -24.49
N ARG A 239 20.51 10.84 -25.41
CA ARG A 239 21.26 12.03 -25.87
C ARG A 239 21.35 13.07 -24.77
N TYR A 240 20.29 13.29 -23.98
CA TYR A 240 20.31 14.24 -22.87
C TYR A 240 21.43 13.94 -21.87
N LEU A 241 21.55 12.70 -21.39
CA LEU A 241 22.66 12.29 -20.51
C LEU A 241 24.04 12.32 -21.16
N SER A 242 24.10 12.41 -22.50
CA SER A 242 25.35 12.51 -23.24
C SER A 242 25.76 13.97 -23.47
N VAL A 243 24.78 14.87 -23.59
CA VAL A 243 24.96 16.32 -23.80
C VAL A 243 25.33 17.00 -22.48
N VAL A 244 24.54 16.81 -21.43
CA VAL A 244 24.68 17.52 -20.15
C VAL A 244 26.10 17.49 -19.57
N PRO A 245 26.76 16.34 -19.37
CA PRO A 245 28.10 16.30 -18.75
C PRO A 245 29.21 16.98 -19.56
N ARG A 246 28.92 17.39 -20.80
CA ARG A 246 29.87 18.07 -21.69
C ARG A 246 29.51 19.54 -21.91
N ALA A 247 28.34 19.97 -21.45
CA ALA A 247 27.93 21.36 -21.50
C ALA A 247 28.78 22.19 -20.52
N ALA A 248 29.11 23.41 -20.93
CA ALA A 248 29.75 24.39 -20.07
C ALA A 248 28.80 24.85 -18.95
N ALA A 249 27.51 24.93 -19.25
CA ALA A 249 26.43 25.15 -18.29
C ALA A 249 25.10 24.65 -18.87
N VAL A 250 24.16 24.31 -17.98
CA VAL A 250 22.75 24.15 -18.31
C VAL A 250 22.03 25.45 -17.99
N ILE A 251 21.29 26.01 -18.95
CA ILE A 251 20.68 27.33 -18.82
C ILE A 251 19.18 27.23 -19.12
N GLY A 252 18.37 27.87 -18.28
CA GLY A 252 16.93 27.95 -18.50
C GLY A 252 16.19 27.80 -17.19
N ASN A 253 15.08 27.09 -17.19
CA ASN A 253 14.26 26.94 -15.99
C ASN A 253 13.63 25.54 -15.88
N SER A 254 14.27 24.54 -16.51
CA SER A 254 13.88 23.13 -16.43
C SER A 254 14.09 22.57 -15.02
N SER A 255 13.17 21.72 -14.55
CA SER A 255 13.35 20.96 -13.31
C SER A 255 14.60 20.09 -13.35
N SER A 256 15.01 19.67 -14.56
CA SER A 256 16.20 18.86 -14.73
C SER A 256 17.50 19.58 -14.39
N GLY A 257 17.50 20.92 -14.50
CA GLY A 257 18.58 21.76 -14.00
C GLY A 257 18.80 21.66 -12.49
N ILE A 258 17.79 21.20 -11.76
CA ILE A 258 17.79 21.09 -10.28
C ILE A 258 17.89 19.65 -9.82
N ILE A 259 17.23 18.72 -10.51
CA ILE A 259 17.18 17.32 -10.09
C ILE A 259 18.37 16.54 -10.68
N GLU A 260 18.49 16.43 -12.00
CA GLU A 260 19.51 15.58 -12.63
C GLU A 260 20.86 16.27 -12.80
N VAL A 261 20.89 17.56 -13.18
CA VAL A 261 22.14 18.26 -13.54
C VAL A 261 23.18 18.32 -12.42
N PRO A 262 22.82 18.55 -11.14
CA PRO A 262 23.80 18.51 -10.05
C PRO A 262 24.55 17.18 -9.95
N ALA A 263 23.95 16.07 -10.40
CA ALA A 263 24.63 14.76 -10.41
C ALA A 263 25.84 14.70 -11.37
N PHE A 264 25.97 15.65 -12.29
CA PHE A 264 27.08 15.73 -13.23
C PHE A 264 28.16 16.75 -12.83
N GLY A 265 27.96 17.51 -11.75
CA GLY A 265 28.84 18.62 -11.39
C GLY A 265 28.87 19.73 -12.46
N VAL A 266 27.82 19.81 -13.27
CA VAL A 266 27.65 20.87 -14.27
C VAL A 266 26.83 21.99 -13.64
N PRO A 267 27.22 23.26 -13.80
CA PRO A 267 26.47 24.35 -13.22
C PRO A 267 25.15 24.58 -13.97
N THR A 268 24.14 24.99 -13.20
CA THR A 268 22.84 25.41 -13.75
C THR A 268 22.63 26.90 -13.52
N VAL A 269 22.27 27.64 -14.57
CA VAL A 269 21.65 28.96 -14.45
C VAL A 269 20.13 28.78 -14.49
N ASN A 270 19.48 28.94 -13.34
CA ASN A 270 18.04 28.82 -13.19
C ASN A 270 17.37 30.21 -13.32
N ILE A 271 16.56 30.39 -14.34
CA ILE A 271 16.00 31.67 -14.75
C ILE A 271 14.59 31.84 -14.21
N GLY A 272 14.37 32.93 -13.48
CA GLY A 272 13.07 33.33 -12.97
C GLY A 272 12.53 32.41 -11.87
N ALA A 273 11.24 32.56 -11.56
CA ALA A 273 10.64 31.98 -10.37
C ALA A 273 10.00 30.59 -10.58
N ARG A 274 10.12 29.98 -11.77
CA ARG A 274 9.46 28.70 -12.09
C ARG A 274 9.78 27.59 -11.09
N GLN A 275 11.02 27.53 -10.63
CA GLN A 275 11.50 26.50 -9.72
C GLN A 275 11.53 26.93 -8.25
N ALA A 276 10.96 28.09 -7.92
CA ALA A 276 10.93 28.59 -6.55
C ALA A 276 10.29 27.58 -5.58
N GLY A 277 10.90 27.45 -4.40
CA GLY A 277 10.49 26.51 -3.34
C GLY A 277 11.10 25.11 -3.43
N ARG A 278 11.73 24.73 -4.56
CA ARG A 278 12.44 23.44 -4.67
C ARG A 278 13.73 23.41 -3.85
N LEU A 279 14.14 22.22 -3.45
CA LEU A 279 15.49 22.01 -2.94
C LEU A 279 16.45 22.20 -4.11
N SER A 280 17.43 23.09 -3.97
CA SER A 280 18.47 23.32 -4.95
C SER A 280 19.82 22.92 -4.36
N ALA A 281 20.70 22.42 -5.23
CA ALA A 281 22.08 22.16 -4.88
C ALA A 281 22.91 23.45 -5.07
N GLU A 282 24.09 23.53 -4.43
CA GLU A 282 24.96 24.71 -4.53
C GLU A 282 25.46 25.00 -5.96
N SER A 283 25.39 24.01 -6.85
CA SER A 283 25.71 24.15 -8.28
C SER A 283 24.62 24.86 -9.09
N VAL A 284 23.49 25.22 -8.48
CA VAL A 284 22.37 25.92 -9.13
C VAL A 284 22.40 27.39 -8.73
N LEU A 285 22.49 28.28 -9.72
CA LEU A 285 22.47 29.72 -9.55
C LEU A 285 21.19 30.33 -10.09
N ASP A 286 20.37 30.89 -9.22
CA ASP A 286 19.16 31.61 -9.59
C ASP A 286 19.48 33.00 -10.16
N CYS A 287 18.74 33.43 -11.17
CA CYS A 287 18.83 34.79 -11.71
C CYS A 287 17.49 35.36 -12.17
N GLU A 288 17.40 36.68 -12.21
CA GLU A 288 16.28 37.40 -12.79
C GLU A 288 16.18 37.16 -14.31
N PRO A 289 14.97 37.12 -14.90
CA PRO A 289 14.74 36.87 -16.32
C PRO A 289 15.02 38.11 -17.19
N THR A 290 16.16 38.76 -16.95
CA THR A 290 16.62 39.94 -17.71
C THR A 290 17.92 39.63 -18.41
N ARG A 291 18.19 40.28 -19.55
CA ARG A 291 19.44 40.09 -20.30
C ARG A 291 20.66 40.25 -19.40
N GLN A 292 20.67 41.28 -18.57
CA GLN A 292 21.78 41.56 -17.65
C GLN A 292 21.92 40.48 -16.57
N GLY A 293 20.82 40.09 -15.92
CA GLY A 293 20.83 39.07 -14.87
C GLY A 293 21.32 37.71 -15.39
N ILE A 294 20.81 37.30 -16.55
CA ILE A 294 21.20 36.04 -17.20
C ILE A 294 22.66 36.07 -17.62
N THR A 295 23.14 37.17 -18.24
CA THR A 295 24.55 37.30 -18.65
C THR A 295 25.49 37.20 -17.46
N GLN A 296 25.21 37.92 -16.37
CA GLN A 296 26.02 37.88 -15.14
C GLN A 296 26.02 36.50 -14.49
N ALA A 297 24.89 35.80 -14.51
CA ALA A 297 24.80 34.44 -14.02
C ALA A 297 25.64 33.48 -14.85
N ILE A 298 25.60 33.58 -16.19
CA ILE A 298 26.45 32.79 -17.10
C ILE A 298 27.93 33.07 -16.82
N GLU A 299 28.34 34.34 -16.71
CA GLU A 299 29.73 34.70 -16.39
C GLU A 299 30.18 34.10 -15.05
N LYS A 300 29.31 34.13 -14.03
CA LYS A 300 29.61 33.57 -12.71
C LYS A 300 29.76 32.06 -12.76
N VAL A 301 28.86 31.34 -13.42
CA VAL A 301 28.94 29.86 -13.47
C VAL A 301 30.12 29.36 -14.30
N LEU A 302 30.60 30.15 -15.27
CA LEU A 302 31.81 29.85 -16.04
C LEU A 302 33.11 30.20 -15.30
N SER A 303 33.02 30.85 -14.14
CA SER A 303 34.22 31.20 -13.36
C SER A 303 34.87 29.96 -12.73
N PRO A 304 36.21 29.94 -12.58
CA PRO A 304 36.90 28.85 -11.89
C PRO A 304 36.38 28.61 -10.46
N ALA A 305 36.02 29.69 -9.74
CA ALA A 305 35.50 29.60 -8.38
C ALA A 305 34.16 28.85 -8.31
N PHE A 306 33.28 29.02 -9.30
CA PHE A 306 32.01 28.29 -9.34
C PHE A 306 32.18 26.85 -9.83
N ALA A 307 33.15 26.61 -10.73
CA ALA A 307 33.54 25.26 -11.12
C ALA A 307 34.05 24.43 -9.92
N ASP A 308 34.73 25.06 -8.96
CA ASP A 308 35.12 24.40 -7.71
C ASP A 308 33.91 24.05 -6.84
N VAL A 309 32.91 24.93 -6.71
CA VAL A 309 31.64 24.63 -6.00
C VAL A 309 30.92 23.43 -6.62
N CYS A 310 30.88 23.36 -7.95
CA CYS A 310 30.19 22.29 -8.65
C CYS A 310 30.89 20.93 -8.52
N ARG A 311 32.19 20.89 -8.22
CA ARG A 311 32.95 19.65 -8.08
C ARG A 311 32.52 18.83 -6.87
N ASP A 312 32.17 19.50 -5.77
CA ASP A 312 31.86 18.87 -4.48
C ASP A 312 30.36 18.87 -4.15
N VAL A 313 29.52 19.16 -5.15
CA VAL A 313 28.08 19.31 -4.94
C VAL A 313 27.41 17.99 -4.55
N VAL A 314 26.57 18.03 -3.52
CA VAL A 314 25.70 16.90 -3.14
C VAL A 314 24.31 17.11 -3.73
N ASN A 315 23.83 16.12 -4.49
CA ASN A 315 22.48 16.15 -5.03
C ASN A 315 21.45 15.88 -3.93
N PRO A 316 20.56 16.84 -3.60
CA PRO A 316 19.59 16.69 -2.52
C PRO A 316 18.47 15.67 -2.84
N TYR A 317 18.35 15.24 -4.10
CA TYR A 317 17.35 14.27 -4.56
C TYR A 317 17.88 12.83 -4.59
N GLY A 318 19.08 12.58 -4.06
CA GLY A 318 19.64 11.22 -3.94
C GLY A 318 20.66 10.88 -5.02
N GLN A 319 20.92 9.57 -5.19
CA GLN A 319 22.08 9.06 -5.93
C GLN A 319 21.71 8.13 -7.08
N GLY A 320 20.43 8.08 -7.48
CA GLY A 320 19.95 7.22 -8.57
C GLY A 320 19.88 5.74 -8.21
N ASP A 321 19.30 5.42 -7.05
CA ASP A 321 18.97 4.06 -6.61
C ASP A 321 17.52 3.93 -6.09
N ALA A 322 16.65 4.85 -6.48
CA ALA A 322 15.27 4.93 -6.03
C ALA A 322 14.47 3.68 -6.40
N ALA A 323 14.57 3.19 -7.64
CA ALA A 323 13.91 1.95 -8.07
C ALA A 323 14.36 0.74 -7.25
N ALA A 324 15.65 0.66 -6.91
CA ALA A 324 16.17 -0.38 -6.04
C ALA A 324 15.63 -0.23 -4.61
N SER A 325 15.59 0.99 -4.06
CA SER A 325 15.01 1.25 -2.73
C SER A 325 13.51 0.96 -2.66
N ILE A 326 12.78 1.17 -3.75
CA ILE A 326 11.37 0.80 -3.87
C ILE A 326 11.22 -0.74 -3.88
N ALA A 327 12.23 -1.47 -4.36
CA ALA A 327 12.22 -2.94 -4.48
C ALA A 327 12.94 -3.70 -3.33
N ARG A 328 13.81 -3.05 -2.54
CA ARG A 328 14.75 -3.68 -1.58
C ARG A 328 14.14 -3.88 -0.19
N ASP A 329 13.66 -5.10 0.07
CA ASP A 329 13.71 -5.70 1.41
C ASP A 329 13.68 -7.24 1.33
N SER A 330 14.45 -7.87 0.43
CA SER A 330 14.49 -9.34 0.27
C SER A 330 15.78 -9.94 0.83
N VAL A 331 15.67 -10.97 1.68
CA VAL A 331 16.80 -11.78 2.17
C VAL A 331 17.46 -12.50 0.99
N PHE A 332 18.79 -12.45 0.89
CA PHE A 332 19.54 -13.16 -0.16
C PHE A 332 19.77 -14.63 0.24
N ILE A 333 19.36 -15.58 -0.60
CA ILE A 333 19.39 -17.01 -0.31
C ILE A 333 20.41 -17.71 -1.22
N ILE A 334 21.42 -18.31 -0.59
CA ILE A 334 22.47 -19.11 -1.23
C ILE A 334 22.16 -20.59 -1.04
N ALA A 335 21.89 -21.30 -2.15
CA ALA A 335 21.82 -22.74 -2.19
C ALA A 335 23.25 -23.30 -2.33
N GLU A 336 23.82 -23.81 -1.24
CA GLU A 336 25.17 -24.37 -1.23
C GLU A 336 25.16 -25.80 -1.78
N ALA A 337 25.59 -25.96 -3.03
CA ALA A 337 25.87 -27.26 -3.62
C ALA A 337 27.18 -27.83 -3.05
N GLY A 338 28.15 -26.96 -2.73
CA GLY A 338 29.42 -27.35 -2.12
C GLY A 338 30.13 -28.43 -2.93
N VAL A 339 30.32 -29.59 -2.32
CA VAL A 339 30.90 -30.81 -2.92
C VAL A 339 29.87 -31.91 -3.24
N ASN A 340 28.57 -31.64 -3.08
CA ASN A 340 27.48 -32.63 -3.29
C ASN A 340 27.30 -33.06 -4.76
N HIS A 341 28.10 -32.52 -5.67
CA HIS A 341 28.19 -33.01 -7.05
C HIS A 341 29.01 -34.30 -7.16
N ASN A 342 29.70 -34.75 -6.10
CA ASN A 342 30.46 -36.00 -6.04
C ASN A 342 31.47 -36.22 -7.18
N GLY A 343 32.02 -35.13 -7.73
CA GLY A 343 32.92 -35.20 -8.88
C GLY A 343 32.24 -35.59 -10.20
N GLU A 344 30.90 -35.50 -10.29
CA GLU A 344 30.13 -35.78 -11.51
C GLU A 344 29.55 -34.49 -12.12
N ARG A 345 29.72 -34.31 -13.44
CA ARG A 345 29.36 -33.06 -14.11
C ARG A 345 27.87 -32.88 -14.18
N GLU A 346 27.16 -33.93 -14.58
CA GLU A 346 25.72 -33.95 -14.77
C GLU A 346 25.00 -33.57 -13.47
N LEU A 347 25.45 -34.12 -12.33
CA LEU A 347 24.92 -33.75 -11.01
C LEU A 347 25.14 -32.28 -10.68
N ALA A 348 26.29 -31.69 -11.03
CA ALA A 348 26.53 -30.27 -10.80
C ALA A 348 25.54 -29.38 -11.59
N PHE A 349 25.24 -29.72 -12.84
CA PHE A 349 24.22 -28.99 -13.63
C PHE A 349 22.80 -29.21 -13.08
N GLU A 350 22.49 -30.41 -12.63
CA GLU A 350 21.19 -30.70 -12.02
C GLU A 350 20.99 -29.93 -10.71
N LEU A 351 22.04 -29.80 -9.89
CA LEU A 351 22.02 -28.97 -8.68
C LEU A 351 21.70 -27.51 -9.03
N VAL A 352 22.34 -26.94 -10.07
CA VAL A 352 22.01 -25.58 -10.55
C VAL A 352 20.53 -25.48 -10.92
N ASP A 353 20.00 -26.48 -11.63
CA ASP A 353 18.58 -26.51 -12.03
C ASP A 353 17.64 -26.54 -10.82
N LYS A 354 17.96 -27.35 -9.81
CA LYS A 354 17.16 -27.48 -8.59
C LYS A 354 17.21 -26.23 -7.72
N ALA A 355 18.38 -25.58 -7.62
CA ALA A 355 18.50 -24.30 -6.94
C ALA A 355 17.63 -23.22 -7.59
N ALA A 356 17.66 -23.13 -8.93
CA ALA A 356 16.84 -22.18 -9.67
C ALA A 356 15.34 -22.48 -9.56
N GLN A 357 14.95 -23.75 -9.69
CA GLN A 357 13.55 -24.19 -9.52
C GLN A 357 13.00 -23.91 -8.13
N ALA A 358 13.85 -23.98 -7.09
CA ALA A 358 13.50 -23.65 -5.72
C ALA A 358 13.34 -22.14 -5.49
N GLY A 359 13.80 -21.29 -6.41
CA GLY A 359 13.76 -19.83 -6.29
C GLY A 359 14.89 -19.24 -5.43
N ALA A 360 16.01 -19.96 -5.28
CA ALA A 360 17.20 -19.41 -4.64
C ALA A 360 17.78 -18.25 -5.47
N ASP A 361 18.49 -17.32 -4.82
CA ASP A 361 19.11 -16.18 -5.50
C ASP A 361 20.47 -16.54 -6.12
N ALA A 362 21.17 -17.49 -5.50
CA ALA A 362 22.44 -18.02 -5.98
C ALA A 362 22.60 -19.52 -5.69
N VAL A 363 23.42 -20.17 -6.51
CA VAL A 363 23.97 -21.50 -6.27
C VAL A 363 25.48 -21.39 -6.03
N LYS A 364 25.98 -22.05 -4.98
CA LYS A 364 27.39 -21.97 -4.56
C LYS A 364 28.11 -23.32 -4.64
N PHE A 365 29.32 -23.29 -5.18
CA PHE A 365 30.25 -24.42 -5.23
C PHE A 365 31.55 -24.13 -4.46
N GLN A 366 32.45 -25.11 -4.39
CA GLN A 366 33.77 -24.97 -3.77
C GLN A 366 34.88 -25.21 -4.80
N THR A 367 35.89 -24.34 -4.80
CA THR A 367 37.04 -24.40 -5.72
C THR A 367 38.33 -24.48 -4.91
N PHE A 368 39.02 -25.60 -5.00
CA PHE A 368 40.27 -25.85 -4.28
C PHE A 368 41.20 -26.77 -5.06
N ASP A 369 42.50 -26.71 -4.79
CA ASP A 369 43.45 -27.78 -5.11
C ASP A 369 43.63 -28.66 -3.87
N ALA A 370 43.22 -29.93 -3.94
CA ALA A 370 43.23 -30.82 -2.78
C ALA A 370 44.64 -30.97 -2.17
N ARG A 371 45.71 -30.94 -2.99
CA ARG A 371 47.10 -31.09 -2.54
C ARG A 371 47.64 -29.86 -1.83
N LYS A 372 47.08 -28.69 -2.11
CA LYS A 372 47.42 -27.44 -1.42
C LYS A 372 46.61 -27.28 -0.14
N LEU A 373 45.38 -27.80 -0.12
CA LEU A 373 44.47 -27.67 1.01
C LEU A 373 44.77 -28.64 2.15
N ALA A 374 45.13 -29.89 1.85
CA ALA A 374 45.36 -30.92 2.87
C ALA A 374 46.71 -31.62 2.69
N SER A 375 47.48 -31.70 3.79
CA SER A 375 48.70 -32.52 3.82
C SER A 375 48.36 -34.02 3.83
N ALA A 376 49.34 -34.86 3.49
CA ALA A 376 49.15 -36.32 3.49
C ALA A 376 48.76 -36.89 4.87
N THR A 377 49.10 -36.18 5.95
CA THR A 377 48.80 -36.56 7.34
C THR A 377 47.61 -35.79 7.92
N ALA A 378 46.92 -34.97 7.12
CA ALA A 378 45.81 -34.14 7.60
C ALA A 378 44.67 -35.05 8.11
N PRO A 379 44.23 -34.88 9.36
CA PRO A 379 43.17 -35.69 9.92
C PRO A 379 41.81 -35.23 9.38
N LYS A 380 40.94 -36.19 9.06
CA LYS A 380 39.52 -35.89 8.83
C LYS A 380 38.87 -35.36 10.10
N ALA A 381 37.94 -34.42 9.94
CA ALA A 381 37.07 -33.99 11.02
C ALA A 381 36.24 -35.18 11.55
N GLY A 382 35.75 -35.08 12.79
CA GLY A 382 35.00 -36.15 13.44
C GLY A 382 33.79 -36.61 12.60
N TYR A 383 33.01 -35.67 12.06
CA TYR A 383 31.84 -35.98 11.24
C TYR A 383 32.23 -36.66 9.91
N GLN A 384 33.32 -36.23 9.27
CA GLN A 384 33.80 -36.81 8.01
C GLN A 384 34.21 -38.28 8.18
N LYS A 385 34.78 -38.66 9.33
CA LYS A 385 35.08 -40.08 9.63
C LYS A 385 33.83 -40.94 9.76
N ASN A 386 32.68 -40.34 10.10
CA ASN A 386 31.41 -41.04 10.28
C ASN A 386 30.62 -41.13 8.97
N THR A 387 30.79 -40.18 8.04
CA THR A 387 30.04 -40.11 6.77
C THR A 387 30.81 -40.63 5.56
N THR A 388 32.14 -40.80 5.67
CA THR A 388 33.00 -41.34 4.62
C THR A 388 33.85 -42.50 5.15
N ASP A 389 34.58 -43.20 4.28
CA ASP A 389 35.44 -44.33 4.68
C ASP A 389 36.46 -43.91 5.74
N ALA A 390 36.31 -44.37 6.99
CA ALA A 390 37.18 -43.98 8.11
C ALA A 390 38.68 -44.27 7.90
N SER A 391 39.03 -45.19 7.00
CA SER A 391 40.41 -45.55 6.67
C SER A 391 41.05 -44.64 5.60
N GLU A 392 40.24 -43.87 4.88
CA GLU A 392 40.70 -42.91 3.86
C GLU A 392 41.20 -41.60 4.48
N SER A 393 42.31 -41.06 3.96
CA SER A 393 42.85 -39.76 4.39
C SER A 393 41.99 -38.58 3.90
N GLN A 394 42.11 -37.42 4.55
CA GLN A 394 41.37 -36.22 4.12
C GLN A 394 41.74 -35.81 2.69
N LEU A 395 43.03 -35.92 2.33
CA LEU A 395 43.52 -35.61 0.99
C LEU A 395 42.89 -36.52 -0.09
N ALA A 396 42.80 -37.82 0.16
CA ALA A 396 42.22 -38.76 -0.81
C ALA A 396 40.72 -38.51 -1.04
N MET A 397 39.99 -38.14 0.02
CA MET A 397 38.58 -37.73 -0.07
C MET A 397 38.43 -36.43 -0.90
N LEU A 398 39.22 -35.39 -0.59
CA LEU A 398 39.14 -34.10 -1.29
C LEU A 398 39.48 -34.22 -2.78
N GLN A 399 40.44 -35.08 -3.16
CA GLN A 399 40.80 -35.32 -4.56
C GLN A 399 39.65 -35.84 -5.42
N LYS A 400 38.71 -36.59 -4.82
CA LYS A 400 37.52 -37.09 -5.53
C LYS A 400 36.44 -36.02 -5.71
N LEU A 401 36.46 -35.00 -4.87
CA LEU A 401 35.43 -33.97 -4.78
C LEU A 401 35.86 -32.65 -5.40
N GLU A 402 37.10 -32.56 -5.90
CA GLU A 402 37.62 -31.38 -6.57
C GLU A 402 36.79 -31.06 -7.82
N LEU A 403 36.23 -29.85 -7.88
CA LEU A 403 35.45 -29.39 -9.03
C LEU A 403 36.40 -29.01 -10.18
N PRO A 404 36.35 -29.69 -11.34
CA PRO A 404 37.26 -29.39 -12.44
C PRO A 404 37.13 -27.94 -12.93
N ARG A 405 38.25 -27.22 -13.11
CA ARG A 405 38.27 -25.83 -13.57
C ARG A 405 37.51 -25.63 -14.88
N ALA A 406 37.56 -26.61 -15.79
CA ALA A 406 36.85 -26.58 -17.07
C ALA A 406 35.32 -26.51 -16.94
N TRP A 407 34.73 -26.92 -15.81
CA TRP A 407 33.27 -26.92 -15.64
C TRP A 407 32.69 -25.58 -15.19
N HIS A 408 33.51 -24.73 -14.55
CA HIS A 408 33.00 -23.54 -13.87
C HIS A 408 32.32 -22.55 -14.82
N LYS A 409 32.90 -22.32 -16.01
CA LYS A 409 32.31 -21.40 -17.01
C LYS A 409 30.95 -21.89 -17.50
N ASP A 410 30.85 -23.18 -17.80
CA ASP A 410 29.60 -23.76 -18.30
C ASP A 410 28.51 -23.76 -17.21
N LEU A 411 28.88 -24.08 -15.95
CA LEU A 411 27.96 -24.00 -14.81
C LEU A 411 27.51 -22.56 -14.56
N GLN A 412 28.41 -21.59 -14.69
CA GLN A 412 28.08 -20.17 -14.57
C GLN A 412 27.09 -19.71 -15.66
N ASP A 413 27.34 -20.08 -16.92
CA ASP A 413 26.44 -19.73 -18.03
C ASP A 413 25.07 -20.40 -17.88
N HIS A 414 25.06 -21.65 -17.41
CA HIS A 414 23.85 -22.39 -17.15
C HIS A 414 23.01 -21.78 -16.02
N ALA A 415 23.64 -21.42 -14.89
CA ALA A 415 22.98 -20.70 -13.80
C ALA A 415 22.39 -19.37 -14.27
N LYS A 416 23.16 -18.60 -15.05
CA LYS A 416 22.71 -17.35 -15.65
C LYS A 416 21.50 -17.54 -16.56
N ALA A 417 21.48 -18.59 -17.39
CA ALA A 417 20.35 -18.93 -18.25
C ALA A 417 19.09 -19.32 -17.46
N ARG A 418 19.25 -19.79 -16.22
CA ARG A 418 18.15 -20.11 -15.29
C ARG A 418 17.78 -18.95 -14.34
N GLY A 419 18.40 -17.78 -14.50
CA GLY A 419 18.05 -16.57 -13.76
C GLY A 419 18.62 -16.48 -12.34
N ILE A 420 19.59 -17.32 -11.97
CA ILE A 420 20.25 -17.28 -10.65
C ILE A 420 21.74 -16.98 -10.78
N GLN A 421 22.36 -16.51 -9.70
CA GLN A 421 23.80 -16.27 -9.69
C GLN A 421 24.58 -17.57 -9.45
N PHE A 422 25.70 -17.74 -10.15
CA PHE A 422 26.72 -18.74 -9.81
C PHE A 422 27.80 -18.06 -8.97
N ILE A 423 28.11 -18.64 -7.82
CA ILE A 423 29.22 -18.22 -6.96
C ILE A 423 30.06 -19.44 -6.54
N SER A 424 31.30 -19.20 -6.12
CA SER A 424 32.16 -20.25 -5.57
C SER A 424 33.07 -19.71 -4.46
N THR A 425 33.52 -20.61 -3.60
CA THR A 425 34.48 -20.32 -2.53
C THR A 425 35.86 -20.87 -2.87
N ALA A 426 36.87 -20.01 -2.88
CA ALA A 426 38.28 -20.41 -3.01
C ALA A 426 38.90 -20.77 -1.66
N PHE A 427 39.83 -21.74 -1.66
CA PHE A 427 40.58 -22.17 -0.48
C PHE A 427 42.10 -21.98 -0.62
N ASP A 428 42.54 -21.44 -1.74
CA ASP A 428 43.94 -21.12 -2.02
C ASP A 428 44.03 -19.95 -3.02
N VAL A 429 45.21 -19.35 -3.14
CA VAL A 429 45.43 -18.15 -3.97
C VAL A 429 45.19 -18.43 -5.45
N ASP A 430 45.61 -19.58 -5.98
CA ASP A 430 45.42 -19.92 -7.40
C ASP A 430 43.95 -20.21 -7.74
N SER A 431 43.20 -20.74 -6.77
CA SER A 431 41.74 -20.89 -6.89
C SER A 431 41.04 -19.53 -6.83
N LEU A 432 41.48 -18.61 -5.97
CA LEU A 432 40.95 -17.25 -5.91
C LEU A 432 41.21 -16.49 -7.21
N ASP A 433 42.45 -16.47 -7.68
CA ASP A 433 42.84 -15.78 -8.91
C ASP A 433 42.02 -16.30 -10.11
N PHE A 434 41.79 -17.62 -10.20
CA PHE A 434 40.91 -18.21 -11.22
C PHE A 434 39.44 -17.78 -11.10
N LEU A 435 38.88 -17.70 -9.89
CA LEU A 435 37.52 -17.22 -9.70
C LEU A 435 37.39 -15.71 -10.00
N CYS A 436 38.46 -14.92 -9.76
CA CYS A 436 38.54 -13.54 -10.21
C CYS A 436 38.45 -13.44 -11.74
N ASP A 437 39.20 -14.27 -12.47
CA ASP A 437 39.15 -14.32 -13.94
C ASP A 437 37.75 -14.70 -14.46
N LEU A 438 37.00 -15.51 -13.69
CA LEU A 438 35.63 -15.90 -14.02
C LEU A 438 34.58 -14.80 -13.69
N GLY A 439 34.99 -13.70 -13.05
CA GLY A 439 34.13 -12.53 -12.84
C GLY A 439 33.08 -12.70 -11.74
N MET A 440 33.41 -13.36 -10.63
CA MET A 440 32.47 -13.52 -9.50
C MET A 440 31.93 -12.16 -9.00
N PRO A 441 30.62 -12.08 -8.68
CA PRO A 441 29.98 -10.83 -8.23
C PRO A 441 30.40 -10.42 -6.81
N PHE A 442 30.64 -11.40 -5.94
CA PHE A 442 31.13 -11.26 -4.58
C PHE A 442 31.84 -12.56 -4.16
N PHE A 443 32.57 -12.55 -3.04
CA PHE A 443 33.24 -13.74 -2.53
C PHE A 443 32.69 -14.18 -1.18
N LYS A 444 32.48 -15.49 -1.06
CA LYS A 444 32.19 -16.16 0.22
C LYS A 444 33.50 -16.69 0.79
N VAL A 445 33.90 -16.19 1.96
CA VAL A 445 35.04 -16.70 2.74
C VAL A 445 34.53 -17.76 3.72
N PRO A 446 35.05 -19.00 3.70
CA PRO A 446 34.60 -20.07 4.59
C PRO A 446 35.20 -19.91 5.98
N SER A 447 34.53 -20.47 6.99
CA SER A 447 34.93 -20.33 8.40
C SER A 447 36.38 -20.74 8.68
N GLY A 448 36.88 -21.76 7.97
CA GLY A 448 38.27 -22.25 8.13
C GLY A 448 39.35 -21.25 7.71
N GLU A 449 39.01 -20.30 6.84
CA GLU A 449 39.99 -19.36 6.28
C GLU A 449 39.90 -17.96 6.90
N LEU A 450 39.01 -17.74 7.88
CA LEU A 450 38.87 -16.44 8.56
C LEU A 450 40.18 -15.99 9.23
N THR A 451 40.93 -16.93 9.81
CA THR A 451 42.21 -16.65 10.48
C THR A 451 43.41 -16.81 9.54
N ASN A 452 43.19 -17.23 8.28
CA ASN A 452 44.23 -17.29 7.26
C ASN A 452 44.47 -15.88 6.69
N GLY A 453 45.19 -15.06 7.45
CA GLY A 453 45.38 -13.65 7.15
C GLY A 453 45.89 -13.34 5.74
N PRO A 454 46.92 -14.04 5.20
CA PRO A 454 47.37 -13.82 3.83
C PRO A 454 46.27 -14.05 2.78
N LEU A 455 45.52 -15.16 2.88
CA LEU A 455 44.45 -15.45 1.94
C LEU A 455 43.26 -14.48 2.11
N LEU A 456 42.87 -14.16 3.34
CA LEU A 456 41.81 -13.19 3.62
C LEU A 456 42.16 -11.79 3.10
N TRP A 457 43.42 -11.38 3.26
CA TRP A 457 43.92 -10.13 2.70
C TRP A 457 43.79 -10.15 1.17
N ARG A 458 44.17 -11.25 0.51
CA ARG A 458 43.99 -11.44 -0.94
C ARG A 458 42.53 -11.37 -1.37
N PHE A 459 41.60 -11.99 -0.64
CA PHE A 459 40.16 -11.86 -0.90
C PHE A 459 39.72 -10.39 -0.88
N ALA A 460 40.08 -9.65 0.15
CA ALA A 460 39.71 -8.25 0.30
C ALA A 460 40.37 -7.33 -0.76
N ARG A 461 41.58 -7.66 -1.20
CA ARG A 461 42.26 -6.93 -2.30
C ARG A 461 41.57 -7.04 -3.65
N THR A 462 40.68 -8.01 -3.84
CA THR A 462 39.84 -8.08 -5.05
C THR A 462 38.87 -6.89 -5.15
N GLY A 463 38.59 -6.21 -4.04
CA GLY A 463 37.62 -5.11 -3.97
C GLY A 463 36.17 -5.54 -4.20
N LYS A 464 35.90 -6.85 -4.28
CA LYS A 464 34.54 -7.41 -4.35
C LYS A 464 33.93 -7.52 -2.96
N PRO A 465 32.61 -7.35 -2.81
CA PRO A 465 31.94 -7.58 -1.54
C PRO A 465 32.27 -8.95 -0.98
N LEU A 466 32.35 -9.05 0.35
CA LEU A 466 32.72 -10.26 1.05
C LEU A 466 31.60 -10.72 1.99
N VAL A 467 31.29 -12.01 1.93
CA VAL A 467 30.44 -12.72 2.87
C VAL A 467 31.35 -13.60 3.72
N LEU A 468 31.55 -13.27 4.99
CA LEU A 468 32.51 -13.95 5.87
C LEU A 468 31.76 -14.87 6.84
N SER A 469 31.97 -16.18 6.77
CA SER A 469 31.51 -17.07 7.85
C SER A 469 32.44 -17.01 9.04
N THR A 470 31.86 -17.08 10.24
CA THR A 470 32.59 -16.96 11.51
C THR A 470 32.50 -18.21 12.38
N GLY A 471 32.24 -19.39 11.79
CA GLY A 471 32.23 -20.64 12.55
C GLY A 471 33.60 -20.95 13.15
N MET A 472 33.63 -21.60 14.32
CA MET A 472 34.85 -21.90 15.11
C MET A 472 35.56 -20.67 15.71
N ALA A 473 35.23 -19.45 15.26
CA ALA A 473 35.93 -18.24 15.65
C ALA A 473 35.42 -17.64 16.96
N THR A 474 36.34 -17.08 17.73
CA THR A 474 36.08 -16.15 18.82
C THR A 474 35.78 -14.75 18.29
N LEU A 475 35.17 -13.88 19.11
CA LEU A 475 34.90 -12.49 18.70
C LEU A 475 36.19 -11.72 18.33
N SER A 476 37.30 -11.99 19.02
CA SER A 476 38.61 -11.39 18.72
C SER A 476 39.20 -11.89 17.40
N GLU A 477 38.98 -13.14 17.02
CA GLU A 477 39.42 -13.65 15.70
C GLU A 477 38.58 -13.04 14.58
N VAL A 478 37.29 -12.80 14.81
CA VAL A 478 36.46 -12.01 13.88
C VAL A 478 36.98 -10.59 13.75
N GLU A 479 37.30 -9.92 14.87
CA GLU A 479 37.90 -8.58 14.85
C GLU A 479 39.23 -8.56 14.09
N GLN A 480 40.10 -9.55 14.31
CA GLN A 480 41.36 -9.68 13.59
C GLN A 480 41.14 -9.86 12.09
N GLY A 481 40.19 -10.72 11.68
CA GLY A 481 39.82 -10.90 10.28
C GLY A 481 39.32 -9.60 9.65
N LEU A 482 38.42 -8.89 10.33
CA LEU A 482 37.93 -7.59 9.89
C LEU A 482 39.03 -6.53 9.81
N ALA A 483 40.01 -6.55 10.72
CA ALA A 483 41.16 -5.66 10.69
C ALA A 483 42.04 -5.92 9.45
N ILE A 484 42.25 -7.19 9.10
CA ILE A 484 42.96 -7.59 7.88
C ILE A 484 42.22 -7.11 6.63
N VAL A 485 40.89 -7.29 6.59
CA VAL A 485 40.05 -6.79 5.48
C VAL A 485 40.12 -5.27 5.39
N ALA A 486 39.98 -4.55 6.52
CA ALA A 486 40.07 -3.10 6.56
C ALA A 486 41.43 -2.59 6.05
N HIS A 487 42.52 -3.27 6.45
CA HIS A 487 43.86 -2.98 5.94
C HIS A 487 43.96 -3.18 4.43
N ALA A 488 43.49 -4.32 3.90
CA ALA A 488 43.47 -4.59 2.47
C ALA A 488 42.64 -3.57 1.67
N LEU A 489 41.54 -3.05 2.23
CA LEU A 489 40.73 -2.03 1.58
C LEU A 489 41.36 -0.63 1.64
N ALA A 490 42.27 -0.39 2.58
CA ALA A 490 42.93 0.89 2.78
C ALA A 490 44.30 0.99 2.08
N ASP A 491 45.03 -0.12 1.96
CA ASP A 491 46.38 -0.17 1.40
C ASP A 491 46.52 -1.27 0.33
N VAL A 492 47.30 -0.95 -0.70
CA VAL A 492 47.61 -1.87 -1.81
C VAL A 492 48.77 -2.80 -1.49
N GLN A 493 49.64 -2.44 -0.55
CA GLN A 493 50.77 -3.26 -0.11
C GLN A 493 50.33 -4.25 0.97
N GLU A 494 50.82 -5.48 0.86
CA GLU A 494 50.58 -6.51 1.88
C GLU A 494 51.27 -6.09 3.20
N PRO A 495 50.61 -6.24 4.36
CA PRO A 495 51.19 -5.83 5.63
C PRO A 495 52.43 -6.67 5.94
N ALA A 496 53.51 -6.02 6.40
CA ALA A 496 54.70 -6.71 6.88
C ALA A 496 54.47 -7.39 8.24
N SER A 497 53.45 -6.96 9.00
CA SER A 497 53.08 -7.57 10.28
C SER A 497 51.65 -7.22 10.71
N MET A 498 51.11 -7.98 11.67
CA MET A 498 49.84 -7.64 12.31
C MET A 498 49.86 -6.27 13.04
N ALA A 499 51.03 -5.75 13.42
CA ALA A 499 51.09 -4.42 14.02
C ALA A 499 50.66 -3.31 13.03
N GLU A 500 50.96 -3.47 11.74
CA GLU A 500 50.50 -2.55 10.69
C GLU A 500 48.99 -2.67 10.47
N VAL A 501 48.47 -3.89 10.48
CA VAL A 501 47.02 -4.17 10.41
C VAL A 501 46.29 -3.50 11.58
N TRP A 502 46.77 -3.67 12.81
CA TRP A 502 46.15 -3.05 13.99
C TRP A 502 46.29 -1.53 14.02
N ARG A 503 47.40 -0.98 13.51
CA ARG A 503 47.54 0.47 13.33
C ARG A 503 46.49 1.00 12.36
N CYS A 504 46.22 0.28 11.27
CA CYS A 504 45.15 0.62 10.33
C CYS A 504 43.76 0.50 10.99
N TRP A 505 43.51 -0.56 11.77
CA TRP A 505 42.26 -0.74 12.50
C TRP A 505 41.92 0.41 13.47
N GLY A 506 42.95 1.08 14.00
CA GLY A 506 42.79 2.26 14.85
C GLY A 506 42.13 3.46 14.15
N ASP A 507 42.21 3.54 12.82
CA ASP A 507 41.58 4.58 12.01
C ASP A 507 40.08 4.31 11.80
N ALA A 508 39.24 5.26 12.20
CA ALA A 508 37.79 5.18 12.02
C ALA A 508 37.38 5.12 10.54
N ALA A 509 38.12 5.80 9.64
CA ALA A 509 37.84 5.76 8.22
C ALA A 509 38.18 4.38 7.61
N ALA A 510 39.22 3.71 8.10
CA ALA A 510 39.54 2.33 7.70
C ALA A 510 38.42 1.37 8.06
N ARG A 511 37.89 1.45 9.28
CA ARG A 511 36.74 0.63 9.73
C ARG A 511 35.46 0.93 8.94
N ALA A 512 35.20 2.19 8.62
CA ALA A 512 34.01 2.59 7.86
C ALA A 512 33.95 1.95 6.47
N ARG A 513 35.11 1.59 5.86
CA ARG A 513 35.17 0.91 4.55
C ARG A 513 34.57 -0.49 4.55
N LEU A 514 34.36 -1.09 5.73
CA LEU A 514 33.68 -2.39 5.85
C LEU A 514 32.17 -2.27 5.58
N GLN A 515 31.58 -1.10 5.82
CA GLN A 515 30.14 -0.87 5.65
C GLN A 515 29.73 -0.99 4.19
N GLY A 516 28.72 -1.82 3.92
CA GLY A 516 28.29 -2.14 2.56
C GLY A 516 29.26 -3.05 1.78
N HIS A 517 30.40 -3.41 2.36
CA HIS A 517 31.39 -4.30 1.75
C HIS A 517 31.42 -5.69 2.39
N VAL A 518 31.21 -5.77 3.71
CA VAL A 518 31.27 -7.01 4.48
C VAL A 518 29.90 -7.36 5.05
N THR A 519 29.49 -8.62 4.87
CA THR A 519 28.40 -9.26 5.62
C THR A 519 28.97 -10.41 6.44
N LEU A 520 28.63 -10.46 7.72
CA LEU A 520 29.08 -11.52 8.63
C LEU A 520 28.03 -12.63 8.72
N LEU A 521 28.41 -13.88 8.46
CA LEU A 521 27.54 -15.03 8.70
C LEU A 521 27.93 -15.71 10.01
N HIS A 522 27.01 -15.69 10.98
CA HIS A 522 27.13 -16.60 12.11
C HIS A 522 26.93 -18.05 11.62
N CYS A 523 27.62 -18.98 12.26
CA CYS A 523 27.74 -20.36 11.82
C CYS A 523 28.26 -21.26 12.95
N THR A 524 27.82 -22.52 12.98
CA THR A 524 28.47 -23.60 13.75
C THR A 524 29.00 -24.64 12.76
N SER A 525 30.32 -24.89 12.73
CA SER A 525 30.97 -25.75 11.74
C SER A 525 30.82 -27.25 12.07
N GLN A 526 29.59 -27.73 12.19
CA GLN A 526 29.27 -29.12 12.46
C GLN A 526 28.13 -29.61 11.55
N TYR A 527 28.24 -30.83 11.03
CA TYR A 527 27.40 -31.32 9.92
C TYR A 527 26.79 -32.70 10.26
N PRO A 528 25.53 -32.78 10.74
CA PRO A 528 24.64 -31.67 11.08
C PRO A 528 24.97 -31.02 12.43
N THR A 529 24.64 -29.74 12.58
CA THR A 529 24.79 -28.99 13.84
C THR A 529 23.68 -29.35 14.83
N PRO A 530 24.00 -29.75 16.08
CA PRO A 530 23.00 -29.93 17.14
C PRO A 530 22.26 -28.63 17.48
N MET A 531 20.96 -28.71 17.78
CA MET A 531 20.11 -27.53 17.98
C MET A 531 20.58 -26.63 19.14
N GLU A 532 21.11 -27.22 20.20
CA GLU A 532 21.68 -26.54 21.35
C GLU A 532 22.98 -25.78 21.05
N GLU A 533 23.65 -26.08 19.93
CA GLU A 533 24.92 -25.47 19.51
C GLU A 533 24.75 -24.39 18.42
N VAL A 534 23.53 -24.16 17.94
CA VAL A 534 23.21 -23.18 16.88
C VAL A 534 23.57 -21.75 17.27
N ASN A 535 23.21 -21.35 18.50
CA ASN A 535 23.50 -20.03 19.09
C ASN A 535 23.15 -18.79 18.21
N LEU A 536 21.90 -18.67 17.72
CA LEU A 536 21.46 -17.52 16.89
C LEU A 536 21.67 -16.13 17.54
N ARG A 537 21.79 -16.06 18.87
CA ARG A 537 22.09 -14.79 19.59
C ARG A 537 23.45 -14.22 19.23
N ALA A 538 24.39 -15.04 18.76
CA ALA A 538 25.69 -14.57 18.30
C ALA A 538 25.58 -13.59 17.11
N MET A 539 24.53 -13.69 16.28
CA MET A 539 24.27 -12.70 15.23
C MET A 539 24.05 -11.30 15.80
N ASP A 540 23.35 -11.18 16.93
CA ASP A 540 23.14 -9.88 17.59
C ASP A 540 24.47 -9.35 18.13
N THR A 541 25.31 -10.23 18.69
CA THR A 541 26.65 -9.88 19.16
C THR A 541 27.51 -9.36 18.01
N LEU A 542 27.55 -10.05 16.87
CA LEU A 542 28.30 -9.62 15.68
C LEU A 542 27.81 -8.27 15.17
N ARG A 543 26.48 -8.11 15.03
CA ARG A 543 25.86 -6.85 14.58
C ARG A 543 26.17 -5.70 15.53
N ASN A 544 26.05 -5.91 16.85
CA ASN A 544 26.27 -4.86 17.84
C ASN A 544 27.76 -4.51 17.99
N ALA A 545 28.65 -5.49 17.88
CA ALA A 545 30.09 -5.27 18.04
C ALA A 545 30.70 -4.53 16.84
N PHE A 546 30.27 -4.87 15.62
CA PHE A 546 30.92 -4.38 14.40
C PHE A 546 30.05 -3.43 13.57
N GLY A 547 28.75 -3.31 13.88
CA GLY A 547 27.81 -2.47 13.15
C GLY A 547 27.56 -2.92 11.71
N LEU A 548 27.93 -4.16 11.35
CA LEU A 548 27.81 -4.70 10.01
C LEU A 548 26.51 -5.49 9.85
N GLU A 549 26.06 -5.63 8.60
CA GLU A 549 24.97 -6.56 8.27
C GLU A 549 25.37 -7.99 8.64
N VAL A 550 24.37 -8.74 9.12
CA VAL A 550 24.55 -10.12 9.56
C VAL A 550 23.67 -11.06 8.76
N GLY A 551 24.14 -12.29 8.60
CA GLY A 551 23.40 -13.40 8.05
C GLY A 551 23.68 -14.68 8.83
N TYR A 552 23.27 -15.81 8.26
CA TYR A 552 23.45 -17.12 8.87
C TYR A 552 23.84 -18.17 7.83
N SER A 553 24.88 -18.94 8.13
CA SER A 553 25.33 -20.11 7.37
C SER A 553 24.93 -21.35 8.15
N ASP A 554 24.02 -22.14 7.59
CA ASP A 554 23.29 -23.15 8.33
C ASP A 554 23.69 -24.58 7.95
N HIS A 555 23.93 -25.39 8.97
CA HIS A 555 24.27 -26.80 8.88
C HIS A 555 23.35 -27.68 9.75
N THR A 556 22.22 -27.17 10.24
CA THR A 556 21.24 -28.02 10.93
C THR A 556 20.41 -28.83 9.93
N GLU A 557 19.72 -29.86 10.42
CA GLU A 557 18.66 -30.50 9.65
C GLU A 557 17.40 -29.61 9.63
N GLY A 558 16.65 -29.65 8.52
CA GLY A 558 15.35 -28.97 8.38
C GLY A 558 15.40 -27.45 8.21
N LEU A 559 14.23 -26.82 8.38
CA LEU A 559 13.91 -25.45 7.94
C LEU A 559 13.81 -24.41 9.08
N LEU A 560 13.83 -24.85 10.34
CA LEU A 560 13.52 -23.99 11.49
C LEU A 560 14.54 -22.87 11.66
N ILE A 561 15.84 -23.20 11.56
CA ILE A 561 16.92 -22.28 11.87
C ILE A 561 17.06 -21.15 10.83
N PRO A 562 16.98 -21.40 9.51
CA PRO A 562 16.97 -20.34 8.51
C PRO A 562 15.87 -19.29 8.75
N LEU A 563 14.67 -19.74 9.08
CA LEU A 563 13.53 -18.86 9.38
C LEU A 563 13.77 -18.07 10.67
N ALA A 564 14.24 -18.73 11.72
CA ALA A 564 14.56 -18.08 12.98
C ALA A 564 15.68 -17.04 12.84
N ALA A 565 16.67 -17.29 11.98
CA ALA A 565 17.73 -16.34 11.65
C ALA A 565 17.18 -15.10 10.92
N VAL A 566 16.29 -15.28 9.93
CA VAL A 566 15.61 -14.17 9.24
C VAL A 566 14.76 -13.36 10.21
N ALA A 567 13.97 -14.01 11.08
CA ALA A 567 13.20 -13.33 12.12
C ALA A 567 14.07 -12.52 13.10
N ARG A 568 15.37 -12.85 13.18
CA ARG A 568 16.38 -12.17 14.00
C ARG A 568 17.22 -11.14 13.23
N GLY A 569 16.87 -10.88 11.97
CA GLY A 569 17.47 -9.85 11.13
C GLY A 569 18.60 -10.34 10.23
N ALA A 570 18.69 -11.64 9.92
CA ALA A 570 19.59 -12.12 8.86
C ALA A 570 19.25 -11.46 7.50
N ARG A 571 20.26 -10.99 6.78
CA ARG A 571 20.15 -10.52 5.38
C ARG A 571 20.57 -11.54 4.35
N VAL A 572 21.37 -12.52 4.77
CA VAL A 572 21.86 -13.60 3.93
C VAL A 572 21.61 -14.92 4.65
N ILE A 573 21.09 -15.90 3.92
CA ILE A 573 20.95 -17.29 4.37
C ILE A 573 21.74 -18.17 3.41
N GLU A 574 22.69 -18.94 3.95
CA GLU A 574 23.38 -20.00 3.23
C GLU A 574 22.95 -21.35 3.81
N LYS A 575 22.54 -22.28 2.95
CA LYS A 575 22.09 -23.61 3.35
C LYS A 575 22.55 -24.65 2.34
N HIS A 576 23.18 -25.72 2.83
CA HIS A 576 23.55 -26.85 1.98
C HIS A 576 22.32 -27.54 1.41
N PHE A 577 22.39 -27.95 0.14
CA PHE A 577 21.35 -28.76 -0.49
C PHE A 577 21.94 -29.85 -1.40
N THR A 578 21.15 -30.89 -1.62
CA THR A 578 21.49 -32.11 -2.36
C THR A 578 20.31 -32.54 -3.24
N LEU A 579 20.53 -33.50 -4.12
CA LEU A 579 19.47 -34.19 -4.87
C LEU A 579 18.83 -35.32 -4.05
N ASP A 580 19.64 -36.04 -3.27
CA ASP A 580 19.24 -37.11 -2.35
C ASP A 580 20.22 -37.12 -1.16
N ARG A 581 19.71 -37.13 0.08
CA ARG A 581 20.54 -37.14 1.30
C ARG A 581 21.20 -38.48 1.59
N ASN A 582 20.78 -39.55 0.92
CA ASN A 582 21.35 -40.89 1.07
C ASN A 582 22.56 -41.13 0.15
N MET A 583 22.90 -40.19 -0.73
CA MET A 583 24.10 -40.27 -1.56
C MET A 583 25.38 -40.27 -0.70
N PRO A 584 26.44 -40.99 -1.14
CA PRO A 584 27.71 -41.00 -0.42
C PRO A 584 28.41 -39.65 -0.54
N GLY A 585 28.92 -39.12 0.57
CA GLY A 585 29.63 -37.85 0.59
C GLY A 585 29.59 -37.19 1.98
N PRO A 586 30.45 -36.19 2.22
CA PRO A 586 30.61 -35.63 3.55
C PRO A 586 29.39 -34.82 4.02
N ASP A 587 28.71 -34.13 3.09
CA ASP A 587 27.74 -33.06 3.43
C ASP A 587 26.28 -33.41 3.11
N HIS A 588 26.02 -34.48 2.33
CA HIS A 588 24.67 -34.87 1.92
C HIS A 588 23.70 -35.02 3.10
N LYS A 589 24.16 -35.58 4.22
CA LYS A 589 23.33 -35.85 5.39
C LYS A 589 22.79 -34.57 6.07
N ALA A 590 23.55 -33.47 6.01
CA ALA A 590 23.14 -32.18 6.59
C ALA A 590 22.41 -31.28 5.57
N SER A 591 22.30 -31.72 4.32
CA SER A 591 21.78 -30.93 3.20
C SER A 591 20.26 -31.06 3.06
N LEU A 592 19.60 -30.00 2.60
CA LEU A 592 18.19 -30.04 2.17
C LEU A 592 18.04 -30.74 0.82
N GLU A 593 16.94 -31.45 0.62
CA GLU A 593 16.52 -31.94 -0.70
C GLU A 593 15.77 -30.83 -1.47
N PRO A 594 15.53 -30.98 -2.80
CA PRO A 594 15.00 -29.89 -3.63
C PRO A 594 13.64 -29.34 -3.15
N ASP A 595 12.74 -30.21 -2.71
CA ASP A 595 11.43 -29.79 -2.19
C ASP A 595 11.54 -29.04 -0.86
N GLU A 596 12.50 -29.41 -0.01
CA GLU A 596 12.78 -28.72 1.25
C GLU A 596 13.44 -27.37 1.00
N LEU A 597 14.36 -27.27 0.04
CA LEU A 597 14.95 -26.00 -0.38
C LEU A 597 13.87 -25.04 -0.90
N ARG A 598 12.97 -25.53 -1.75
CA ARG A 598 11.82 -24.74 -2.22
C ARG A 598 10.96 -24.26 -1.05
N GLN A 599 10.60 -25.16 -0.13
CA GLN A 599 9.82 -24.81 1.06
C GLN A 599 10.54 -23.77 1.93
N MET A 600 11.86 -23.87 2.09
CA MET A 600 12.67 -22.89 2.82
C MET A 600 12.55 -21.51 2.18
N VAL A 601 12.74 -21.42 0.86
CA VAL A 601 12.63 -20.16 0.11
C VAL A 601 11.23 -19.58 0.27
N GLU A 602 10.19 -20.37 0.01
CA GLU A 602 8.78 -19.94 0.13
C GLU A 602 8.47 -19.41 1.55
N GLN A 603 8.90 -20.12 2.59
CA GLN A 603 8.65 -19.73 3.98
C GLN A 603 9.46 -18.49 4.39
N ILE A 604 10.70 -18.33 3.91
CA ILE A 604 11.47 -17.09 4.14
C ILE A 604 10.74 -15.91 3.49
N ARG A 605 10.29 -16.04 2.23
CA ARG A 605 9.56 -14.96 1.53
C ARG A 605 8.24 -14.62 2.22
N ALA A 606 7.50 -15.61 2.74
CA ALA A 606 6.29 -15.40 3.52
C ALA A 606 6.57 -14.72 4.87
N LEU A 607 7.65 -15.11 5.57
CA LEU A 607 8.05 -14.52 6.84
C LEU A 607 8.41 -13.04 6.70
N GLN A 608 9.10 -12.66 5.62
CA GLN A 608 9.42 -11.25 5.36
C GLN A 608 8.18 -10.37 5.27
N GLN A 609 7.09 -10.88 4.68
CA GLN A 609 5.80 -10.19 4.67
C GLN A 609 5.19 -10.12 6.07
N ALA A 610 5.28 -11.21 6.84
CA ALA A 610 4.70 -11.30 8.18
C ALA A 610 5.41 -10.43 9.24
N LEU A 611 6.71 -10.15 9.07
CA LEU A 611 7.47 -9.27 9.97
C LEU A 611 6.91 -7.84 10.00
N GLY A 612 6.37 -7.37 8.87
CA GLY A 612 5.69 -6.07 8.77
C GLY A 612 6.57 -4.88 9.17
N LEU A 613 5.94 -3.83 9.69
CA LEU A 613 6.62 -2.59 10.13
C LEU A 613 6.72 -2.54 11.66
N ALA A 614 7.74 -1.86 12.19
CA ALA A 614 7.97 -1.71 13.62
C ALA A 614 6.88 -0.91 14.38
N ALA A 615 5.96 -0.25 13.67
CA ALA A 615 4.93 0.58 14.29
C ALA A 615 3.80 -0.24 14.91
N LYS A 616 3.58 -0.12 16.23
CA LYS A 616 2.41 -0.73 16.89
C LYS A 616 1.16 0.13 16.73
N ALA A 617 0.29 -0.28 15.81
CA ALA A 617 -1.07 0.24 15.66
C ALA A 617 -2.09 -0.91 15.54
N PRO A 618 -3.39 -0.68 15.74
CA PRO A 618 -4.42 -1.61 15.28
C PRO A 618 -4.34 -1.77 13.77
N GLN A 619 -4.42 -2.99 13.28
CA GLN A 619 -4.58 -3.28 11.86
C GLN A 619 -5.92 -2.74 11.36
N LEU A 620 -6.02 -2.48 10.06
CA LEU A 620 -7.23 -1.90 9.47
C LEU A 620 -8.47 -2.76 9.76
N SER A 621 -8.34 -4.08 9.71
CA SER A 621 -9.40 -5.05 10.02
C SER A 621 -9.85 -5.01 11.49
N GLU A 622 -9.04 -4.47 12.41
CA GLU A 622 -9.38 -4.41 13.83
C GLU A 622 -10.31 -3.24 14.18
N TRP A 623 -10.54 -2.27 13.29
CA TRP A 623 -11.29 -1.05 13.64
C TRP A 623 -12.79 -1.27 13.91
N ASP A 624 -13.42 -2.19 13.18
CA ASP A 624 -14.82 -2.56 13.42
C ASP A 624 -14.94 -3.29 14.77
N THR A 625 -14.04 -4.24 15.01
CA THR A 625 -13.93 -4.93 16.31
C THR A 625 -13.64 -3.94 17.43
N ARG A 626 -12.77 -2.96 17.21
CA ARG A 626 -12.42 -1.92 18.18
C ARG A 626 -13.63 -1.07 18.55
N THR A 627 -14.47 -0.74 17.58
CA THR A 627 -15.70 0.04 17.79
C THR A 627 -16.73 -0.76 18.59
N ALA A 628 -16.96 -2.02 18.20
CA ALA A 628 -17.95 -2.89 18.83
C ALA A 628 -17.53 -3.41 20.22
N ALA A 629 -16.25 -3.76 20.41
CA ALA A 629 -15.78 -4.48 21.59
C ALA A 629 -15.35 -3.57 22.74
N ARG A 630 -15.03 -2.29 22.47
CA ARG A 630 -14.64 -1.34 23.52
C ARG A 630 -15.84 -0.85 24.29
N GLN A 631 -15.66 -0.72 25.60
CA GLN A 631 -16.67 -0.15 26.48
C GLN A 631 -16.57 1.38 26.51
N GLN A 632 -17.73 2.00 26.75
CA GLN A 632 -17.94 3.44 26.88
C GLN A 632 -18.63 3.73 28.21
N VAL A 633 -18.58 5.00 28.63
CA VAL A 633 -19.28 5.47 29.83
C VAL A 633 -20.79 5.43 29.62
N ILE A 634 -21.50 4.86 30.58
CA ILE A 634 -22.96 4.81 30.64
C ILE A 634 -23.45 5.38 31.98
N VAL A 635 -24.70 5.83 32.02
CA VAL A 635 -25.41 6.09 33.27
C VAL A 635 -26.15 4.82 33.72
N LEU A 636 -26.03 4.48 35.00
CA LEU A 636 -26.63 3.29 35.59
C LEU A 636 -28.08 3.52 36.05
N ARG A 637 -28.50 4.79 36.11
CA ARG A 637 -29.86 5.24 36.39
C ARG A 637 -30.18 6.46 35.53
N ASP A 638 -31.44 6.84 35.47
CA ASP A 638 -31.84 8.11 34.86
C ASP A 638 -31.23 9.29 35.65
N VAL A 639 -30.75 10.30 34.91
CA VAL A 639 -30.12 11.52 35.45
C VAL A 639 -30.77 12.73 34.81
N ALA A 640 -31.23 13.68 35.61
CA ALA A 640 -31.85 14.90 35.11
C ALA A 640 -30.81 15.93 34.61
N ALA A 641 -31.24 16.85 33.74
CA ALA A 641 -30.39 17.97 33.34
C ALA A 641 -30.04 18.84 34.57
N GLY A 642 -28.76 19.19 34.72
CA GLY A 642 -28.22 19.96 35.84
C GLY A 642 -27.84 19.14 37.07
N GLU A 643 -28.23 17.86 37.14
CA GLU A 643 -27.94 16.99 38.27
C GLU A 643 -26.45 16.63 38.35
N ARG A 644 -25.90 16.59 39.57
CA ARG A 644 -24.49 16.24 39.81
C ARG A 644 -24.30 14.73 39.68
N LEU A 645 -23.37 14.31 38.81
CA LEU A 645 -23.04 12.91 38.58
C LEU A 645 -22.16 12.38 39.72
N GLU A 646 -22.67 11.48 40.55
CA GLU A 646 -21.86 10.78 41.55
C GLU A 646 -21.20 9.52 40.95
N ARG A 647 -20.16 8.99 41.60
CA ARG A 647 -19.45 7.80 41.10
C ARG A 647 -20.39 6.61 40.90
N GLN A 648 -21.36 6.42 41.79
CA GLN A 648 -22.33 5.33 41.75
C GLN A 648 -23.32 5.43 40.57
N ASP A 649 -23.42 6.60 39.94
CA ASP A 649 -24.34 6.85 38.83
C ASP A 649 -23.74 6.42 37.47
N LEU A 650 -22.44 6.14 37.43
CA LEU A 650 -21.68 5.89 36.20
C LEU A 650 -21.11 4.47 36.15
N GLY A 651 -21.18 3.85 34.98
CA GLY A 651 -20.61 2.54 34.68
C GLY A 651 -19.98 2.50 33.29
N THR A 652 -19.57 1.30 32.87
CA THR A 652 -19.03 1.08 31.52
C THR A 652 -19.69 -0.10 30.84
N ALA A 653 -20.12 0.06 29.59
CA ALA A 653 -20.70 -1.01 28.78
C ALA A 653 -20.35 -0.83 27.30
N ARG A 654 -20.52 -1.88 26.50
CA ARG A 654 -20.32 -1.81 25.05
C ARG A 654 -21.56 -1.20 24.43
N THR A 655 -21.45 0.05 23.99
CA THR A 655 -22.54 0.79 23.35
C THR A 655 -22.23 1.12 21.89
N GLY A 656 -21.03 0.77 21.41
CA GLY A 656 -20.54 1.06 20.05
C GLY A 656 -20.20 2.53 19.80
N ARG A 657 -20.63 3.43 20.69
CA ARG A 657 -20.42 4.88 20.60
C ARG A 657 -20.52 5.53 21.99
N GLY A 658 -19.86 6.67 22.17
CA GLY A 658 -19.92 7.41 23.42
C GLY A 658 -18.53 7.72 23.95
N LEU A 659 -18.49 8.19 25.20
CA LEU A 659 -17.24 8.59 25.82
C LEU A 659 -16.39 7.36 26.15
N ALA A 660 -15.08 7.45 25.90
CA ALA A 660 -14.15 6.38 26.26
C ALA A 660 -14.25 6.06 27.76
N ALA A 661 -14.20 4.78 28.13
CA ALA A 661 -14.31 4.34 29.52
C ALA A 661 -13.39 5.09 30.51
N THR A 662 -12.19 5.50 30.06
CA THR A 662 -11.23 6.27 30.87
C THR A 662 -11.73 7.65 31.30
N THR A 663 -12.65 8.25 30.53
CA THR A 663 -13.23 9.57 30.86
C THR A 663 -14.24 9.49 32.00
N LEU A 664 -14.61 8.29 32.48
CA LEU A 664 -15.55 8.13 33.59
C LEU A 664 -15.11 8.93 34.82
N TRP A 665 -13.83 8.92 35.15
CA TRP A 665 -13.30 9.61 36.33
C TRP A 665 -13.46 11.14 36.25
N GLU A 666 -13.33 11.71 35.06
CA GLU A 666 -13.51 13.14 34.82
C GLU A 666 -14.99 13.56 34.90
N ARG A 667 -15.92 12.61 34.77
CA ARG A 667 -17.35 12.88 34.85
C ARG A 667 -17.88 12.89 36.28
N VAL A 668 -17.19 12.23 37.22
CA VAL A 668 -17.59 12.22 38.63
C VAL A 668 -17.50 13.64 39.19
N GLY A 669 -18.59 14.10 39.81
CA GLY A 669 -18.75 15.40 40.42
C GLY A 669 -19.14 16.53 39.46
N THR A 670 -19.27 16.26 38.15
CA THR A 670 -19.76 17.23 37.15
C THR A 670 -21.29 17.25 37.07
N CYS A 671 -21.88 18.34 36.58
CA CYS A 671 -23.33 18.38 36.33
C CYS A 671 -23.67 17.85 34.93
N ALA A 672 -24.74 17.06 34.83
CA ALA A 672 -25.28 16.58 33.57
C ALA A 672 -25.76 17.78 32.72
N ASN A 673 -25.25 17.91 31.50
CA ASN A 673 -25.63 19.00 30.59
C ASN A 673 -27.00 18.81 29.91
N ARG A 674 -27.59 17.62 30.03
CA ARG A 674 -28.92 17.24 29.56
C ARG A 674 -29.42 16.05 30.37
N ALA A 675 -30.68 15.69 30.21
CA ALA A 675 -31.19 14.45 30.77
C ALA A 675 -30.56 13.24 30.07
N TYR A 676 -30.17 12.23 30.85
CA TYR A 676 -29.66 10.95 30.38
C TYR A 676 -30.59 9.84 30.87
N GLN A 677 -30.90 8.90 29.99
CA GLN A 677 -31.62 7.69 30.35
C GLN A 677 -30.63 6.58 30.70
N ALA A 678 -30.94 5.82 31.74
CA ALA A 678 -30.30 4.54 31.99
C ALA A 678 -30.34 3.70 30.72
N VAL A 679 -29.27 2.97 30.44
CA VAL A 679 -29.32 1.94 29.40
C VAL A 679 -30.30 0.88 29.89
N SER A 680 -31.56 0.97 29.45
CA SER A 680 -32.60 0.03 29.83
C SER A 680 -32.42 -1.27 29.04
N GLN A 681 -32.49 -2.39 29.75
CA GLN A 681 -32.74 -3.66 29.08
C GLN A 681 -34.19 -3.63 28.58
N PRO A 682 -34.50 -4.17 27.39
CA PRO A 682 -35.88 -4.26 26.93
C PRO A 682 -36.71 -5.00 27.97
N LEU A 683 -37.86 -4.42 28.35
CA LEU A 683 -38.76 -5.06 29.30
C LEU A 683 -39.19 -6.43 28.74
N PRO A 684 -39.30 -7.47 29.58
CA PRO A 684 -39.95 -8.70 29.19
C PRO A 684 -41.37 -8.42 28.67
N ILE A 685 -41.81 -9.22 27.70
CA ILE A 685 -43.04 -8.98 26.95
C ILE A 685 -44.14 -9.96 27.35
N VAL A 686 -45.37 -9.45 27.49
CA VAL A 686 -46.59 -10.28 27.50
C VAL A 686 -47.34 -10.09 26.19
N LEU A 687 -47.65 -11.20 25.52
CA LEU A 687 -48.40 -11.21 24.28
C LEU A 687 -49.92 -11.26 24.60
N LEU A 688 -50.69 -10.38 23.97
CA LEU A 688 -52.15 -10.33 24.13
C LEU A 688 -52.82 -11.04 22.97
N GLY A 689 -53.41 -12.20 23.20
CA GLY A 689 -54.10 -13.00 22.20
C GLY A 689 -53.20 -14.02 21.48
N ALA A 690 -53.70 -15.24 21.39
CA ALA A 690 -53.04 -16.44 20.89
C ALA A 690 -53.56 -16.87 19.50
N GLY A 691 -54.21 -15.96 18.78
CA GLY A 691 -54.76 -16.17 17.44
C GLY A 691 -53.69 -16.23 16.34
N GLY A 692 -54.12 -16.22 15.08
CA GLY A 692 -53.21 -16.27 13.92
C GLY A 692 -52.17 -15.14 13.90
N HIS A 693 -52.61 -13.91 14.18
CA HIS A 693 -51.71 -12.75 14.28
C HIS A 693 -50.75 -12.86 15.48
N GLY A 694 -51.23 -13.36 16.62
CA GLY A 694 -50.40 -13.67 17.79
C GLY A 694 -49.25 -14.64 17.46
N LYS A 695 -49.49 -15.68 16.64
CA LYS A 695 -48.42 -16.61 16.21
C LYS A 695 -47.32 -15.89 15.40
N VAL A 696 -47.73 -14.99 14.51
CA VAL A 696 -46.81 -14.19 13.70
C VAL A 696 -45.99 -13.27 14.61
N LEU A 697 -46.63 -12.62 15.59
CA LEU A 697 -45.93 -11.77 16.55
C LEU A 697 -45.00 -12.55 17.49
N LEU A 698 -45.35 -13.76 17.92
CA LEU A 698 -44.44 -14.59 18.71
C LEU A 698 -43.17 -14.93 17.92
N ALA A 699 -43.31 -15.26 16.63
CA ALA A 699 -42.15 -15.49 15.75
C ALA A 699 -41.30 -14.22 15.60
N LEU A 700 -41.95 -13.05 15.44
CA LEU A 700 -41.27 -11.75 15.40
C LEU A 700 -40.51 -11.47 16.71
N LEU A 701 -41.15 -11.61 17.86
CA LEU A 701 -40.52 -11.39 19.17
C LEU A 701 -39.28 -12.27 19.36
N ARG A 702 -39.36 -13.55 18.96
CA ARG A 702 -38.21 -14.46 18.96
C ARG A 702 -37.09 -14.00 18.03
N SER A 703 -37.42 -13.52 16.83
CA SER A 703 -36.43 -12.99 15.88
C SER A 703 -35.73 -11.73 16.38
N LEU A 704 -36.41 -10.95 17.22
CA LEU A 704 -35.86 -9.78 17.89
C LEU A 704 -35.07 -10.12 19.16
N GLY A 705 -35.08 -11.39 19.59
CA GLY A 705 -34.45 -11.82 20.85
C GLY A 705 -35.11 -11.25 22.10
N LEU A 706 -36.37 -10.84 22.03
CA LEU A 706 -37.11 -10.31 23.17
C LEU A 706 -37.62 -11.45 24.06
N GLU A 707 -37.46 -11.32 25.37
CA GLU A 707 -38.00 -12.26 26.34
C GLU A 707 -39.52 -12.15 26.37
N VAL A 708 -40.22 -13.29 26.23
CA VAL A 708 -41.68 -13.36 26.28
C VAL A 708 -42.08 -14.14 27.52
N LEU A 709 -42.64 -13.44 28.52
CA LEU A 709 -43.06 -14.03 29.79
C LEU A 709 -44.24 -15.00 29.63
N GLY A 710 -45.11 -14.73 28.65
CA GLY A 710 -46.26 -15.57 28.35
C GLY A 710 -47.31 -14.85 27.50
N VAL A 711 -48.42 -15.54 27.28
CA VAL A 711 -49.59 -15.05 26.53
C VAL A 711 -50.81 -14.94 27.44
N SER A 712 -51.54 -13.84 27.33
CA SER A 712 -52.88 -13.66 27.90
C SER A 712 -53.91 -13.90 26.80
N ASP A 713 -54.77 -14.92 26.96
CA ASP A 713 -55.86 -15.21 26.03
C ASP A 713 -57.03 -15.90 26.76
N PRO A 714 -58.21 -15.26 26.87
CA PRO A 714 -59.38 -15.83 27.54
C PRO A 714 -59.85 -17.18 26.98
N GLN A 715 -59.53 -17.52 25.73
CA GLN A 715 -59.91 -18.80 25.12
C GLN A 715 -59.02 -19.95 25.58
N LEU A 716 -57.79 -19.65 25.99
CA LEU A 716 -56.79 -20.61 26.46
C LEU A 716 -56.71 -20.69 28.00
N ALA A 717 -57.10 -19.60 28.69
CA ALA A 717 -57.11 -19.48 30.13
C ALA A 717 -57.75 -20.70 30.82
N GLY A 718 -57.01 -21.35 31.72
CA GLY A 718 -57.44 -22.53 32.47
C GLY A 718 -57.59 -23.83 31.66
N LYS A 719 -57.35 -23.82 30.34
CA LYS A 719 -57.46 -24.99 29.46
C LYS A 719 -56.11 -25.61 29.10
N VAL A 720 -55.10 -24.78 28.92
CA VAL A 720 -53.72 -25.18 28.60
C VAL A 720 -52.73 -24.34 29.39
N ALA A 721 -51.61 -24.93 29.79
CA ALA A 721 -50.56 -24.23 30.54
C ALA A 721 -49.51 -23.57 29.63
N ASP A 722 -49.37 -24.04 28.40
CA ASP A 722 -48.39 -23.56 27.40
C ASP A 722 -49.07 -23.35 26.05
N TRP A 723 -48.63 -22.32 25.33
CA TRP A 723 -48.97 -22.09 23.94
C TRP A 723 -47.71 -21.75 23.15
N GLN A 724 -47.39 -22.58 22.15
CA GLN A 724 -46.22 -22.38 21.26
C GLN A 724 -44.87 -22.30 22.00
N GLY A 725 -44.75 -22.92 23.18
CA GLY A 725 -43.52 -22.89 24.00
C GLY A 725 -43.38 -21.64 24.86
N ILE A 726 -44.47 -20.92 25.14
CA ILE A 726 -44.53 -19.87 26.16
C ILE A 726 -45.71 -20.12 27.11
N PRO A 727 -45.63 -19.73 28.40
CA PRO A 727 -46.71 -19.91 29.36
C PRO A 727 -48.01 -19.20 28.97
N VAL A 728 -49.15 -19.82 29.26
CA VAL A 728 -50.46 -19.14 29.23
C VAL A 728 -50.71 -18.53 30.61
N LEU A 729 -50.72 -17.20 30.69
CA LEU A 729 -50.79 -16.47 31.96
C LEU A 729 -52.22 -16.40 32.53
N GLY A 730 -53.23 -16.53 31.67
CA GLY A 730 -54.65 -16.43 32.01
C GLY A 730 -55.44 -15.64 30.97
N GLY A 731 -56.64 -15.18 31.33
CA GLY A 731 -57.45 -14.25 30.55
C GLY A 731 -57.04 -12.80 30.77
N ASP A 732 -57.97 -11.86 30.61
CA ASP A 732 -57.71 -10.43 30.79
C ASP A 732 -57.35 -10.11 32.27
N GLU A 733 -57.83 -10.91 33.23
CA GLU A 733 -57.55 -10.79 34.66
C GLU A 733 -56.07 -11.01 35.02
N ALA A 734 -55.33 -11.77 34.21
CA ALA A 734 -53.90 -12.01 34.45
C ALA A 734 -53.09 -10.70 34.41
N LEU A 735 -53.58 -9.70 33.67
CA LEU A 735 -52.92 -8.40 33.52
C LEU A 735 -53.05 -7.53 34.78
N ASP A 736 -54.01 -7.82 35.67
CA ASP A 736 -54.21 -7.10 36.94
C ASP A 736 -53.10 -7.36 37.96
N HIS A 737 -52.35 -8.44 37.77
CA HIS A 737 -51.25 -8.85 38.63
C HIS A 737 -49.86 -8.44 38.11
N LEU A 738 -49.79 -7.76 36.95
CA LEU A 738 -48.54 -7.29 36.36
C LEU A 738 -48.29 -5.82 36.71
N ASP A 739 -47.04 -5.49 37.01
CA ASP A 739 -46.60 -4.10 37.19
C ASP A 739 -46.28 -3.48 35.81
N PRO A 740 -47.04 -2.44 35.37
CA PRO A 740 -46.81 -1.76 34.09
C PRO A 740 -45.41 -1.16 33.91
N ALA A 741 -44.65 -0.93 35.00
CA ALA A 741 -43.28 -0.43 34.94
C ALA A 741 -42.25 -1.51 34.55
N THR A 742 -42.60 -2.79 34.69
CA THR A 742 -41.67 -3.92 34.55
C THR A 742 -41.92 -4.81 33.33
N VAL A 743 -43.05 -4.64 32.64
CA VAL A 743 -43.47 -5.48 31.51
C VAL A 743 -44.01 -4.63 30.36
N GLY A 744 -43.63 -4.98 29.12
CA GLY A 744 -44.23 -4.44 27.90
C GLY A 744 -45.35 -5.34 27.36
N LEU A 745 -46.36 -4.77 26.70
CA LEU A 745 -47.46 -5.52 26.10
C LEU A 745 -47.42 -5.51 24.58
N VAL A 746 -47.70 -6.63 23.95
CA VAL A 746 -47.81 -6.72 22.49
C VAL A 746 -49.20 -7.18 22.10
N ASN A 747 -49.89 -6.35 21.34
CA ASN A 747 -51.25 -6.63 20.91
C ASN A 747 -51.29 -7.64 19.75
N GLY A 748 -51.53 -8.92 20.07
CA GLY A 748 -51.66 -10.04 19.14
C GLY A 748 -53.07 -10.24 18.58
N VAL A 749 -54.04 -9.39 18.95
CA VAL A 749 -55.38 -9.40 18.35
C VAL A 749 -55.32 -8.76 16.96
N GLY A 750 -55.57 -9.54 15.91
CA GLY A 750 -55.59 -9.04 14.53
C GLY A 750 -56.73 -8.04 14.29
N GLN A 751 -56.57 -7.15 13.30
CA GLN A 751 -57.64 -6.25 12.89
C GLN A 751 -58.63 -6.97 11.96
N VAL A 752 -59.90 -6.98 12.34
CA VAL A 752 -61.01 -7.50 11.54
C VAL A 752 -61.91 -6.33 11.15
N VAL A 753 -62.27 -6.22 9.88
CA VAL A 753 -63.18 -5.15 9.40
C VAL A 753 -64.48 -5.19 10.21
N GLY A 754 -64.90 -4.03 10.74
CA GLY A 754 -66.08 -3.90 11.59
C GLY A 754 -65.86 -4.20 13.09
N SER A 755 -64.67 -4.64 13.52
CA SER A 755 -64.35 -4.87 14.93
C SER A 755 -63.45 -3.78 15.51
N SER A 756 -63.79 -3.25 16.70
CA SER A 756 -62.97 -2.31 17.47
C SER A 756 -62.04 -2.99 18.48
N ARG A 757 -62.11 -4.32 18.63
CA ARG A 757 -61.51 -5.06 19.77
C ARG A 757 -60.02 -4.78 19.97
N ARG A 758 -59.23 -4.72 18.89
CA ARG A 758 -57.79 -4.42 18.94
C ARG A 758 -57.52 -3.01 19.50
N ALA A 759 -58.33 -2.03 19.09
CA ALA A 759 -58.23 -0.65 19.55
C ALA A 759 -58.66 -0.52 21.01
N ASP A 760 -59.78 -1.15 21.38
CA ASP A 760 -60.32 -1.11 22.75
C ASP A 760 -59.32 -1.68 23.76
N ILE A 761 -58.68 -2.82 23.46
CA ILE A 761 -57.64 -3.44 24.29
C ILE A 761 -56.44 -2.51 24.45
N PHE A 762 -55.96 -1.94 23.34
CA PHE A 762 -54.81 -1.03 23.37
C PHE A 762 -55.10 0.20 24.25
N HIS A 763 -56.25 0.86 24.06
CA HIS A 763 -56.61 2.03 24.85
C HIS A 763 -56.82 1.72 26.33
N ALA A 764 -57.52 0.63 26.66
CA ALA A 764 -57.80 0.26 28.04
C ALA A 764 -56.51 -0.06 28.83
N LEU A 765 -55.58 -0.80 28.24
CA LEU A 765 -54.34 -1.19 28.89
C LEU A 765 -53.31 -0.04 28.92
N ARG A 766 -53.27 0.79 27.88
CA ARG A 766 -52.47 2.02 27.90
C ARG A 766 -52.93 2.98 29.00
N ALA A 767 -54.25 3.13 29.20
CA ALA A 767 -54.80 3.94 30.30
C ALA A 767 -54.42 3.42 31.70
N ARG A 768 -54.09 2.12 31.82
CA ARG A 768 -53.57 1.49 33.04
C ARG A 768 -52.05 1.66 33.21
N GLY A 769 -51.38 2.37 32.30
CA GLY A 769 -49.95 2.65 32.36
C GLY A 769 -49.05 1.65 31.63
N PHE A 770 -49.61 0.61 31.00
CA PHE A 770 -48.81 -0.34 30.22
C PHE A 770 -48.27 0.31 28.95
N ARG A 771 -47.08 -0.14 28.54
CA ARG A 771 -46.41 0.31 27.32
C ARG A 771 -46.45 -0.76 26.24
N PHE A 772 -46.66 -0.35 25.00
CA PHE A 772 -46.62 -1.22 23.83
C PHE A 772 -45.43 -0.89 22.93
N PRO A 773 -44.34 -1.68 22.92
CA PRO A 773 -43.22 -1.41 22.04
C PRO A 773 -43.67 -1.48 20.57
N ALA A 774 -43.16 -0.57 19.75
CA ALA A 774 -43.23 -0.70 18.29
C ALA A 774 -42.35 -1.89 17.87
N LEU A 775 -42.86 -2.74 16.98
CA LEU A 775 -42.17 -3.93 16.50
C LEU A 775 -41.92 -3.84 15.01
N VAL A 776 -40.66 -4.01 14.60
CA VAL A 776 -40.25 -4.00 13.20
C VAL A 776 -39.55 -5.31 12.89
N HIS A 777 -40.07 -6.06 11.92
CA HIS A 777 -39.45 -7.31 11.49
C HIS A 777 -38.07 -7.04 10.86
N PRO A 778 -37.02 -7.83 11.17
CA PRO A 778 -35.67 -7.61 10.63
C PRO A 778 -35.55 -7.60 9.10
N SER A 779 -36.52 -8.19 8.41
CA SER A 779 -36.59 -8.22 6.94
C SER A 779 -37.45 -7.11 6.32
N ALA A 780 -38.05 -6.23 7.13
CA ALA A 780 -38.70 -5.03 6.63
C ALA A 780 -37.65 -3.95 6.39
N TRP A 781 -37.88 -3.10 5.38
CA TRP A 781 -37.08 -1.90 5.17
C TRP A 781 -37.89 -0.69 5.65
N VAL A 782 -37.34 0.08 6.59
CA VAL A 782 -37.96 1.28 7.16
C VAL A 782 -36.91 2.38 7.11
N ALA A 783 -37.24 3.51 6.48
CA ALA A 783 -36.32 4.63 6.40
C ALA A 783 -36.01 5.20 7.82
N PRO A 784 -34.79 5.70 8.09
CA PRO A 784 -34.36 6.11 9.44
C PRO A 784 -35.17 7.24 10.08
N ASP A 785 -35.83 8.08 9.27
CA ASP A 785 -36.61 9.25 9.68
C ASP A 785 -38.10 8.96 9.90
N VAL A 786 -38.56 7.74 9.63
CA VAL A 786 -39.95 7.32 9.83
C VAL A 786 -40.33 7.41 11.30
N LYS A 787 -41.47 8.05 11.58
CA LYS A 787 -42.00 8.14 12.94
C LYS A 787 -42.95 6.99 13.22
N LEU A 788 -42.61 6.16 14.21
CA LEU A 788 -43.43 5.06 14.67
C LEU A 788 -43.97 5.36 16.06
N ASP A 789 -45.29 5.40 16.19
CA ASP A 789 -45.94 5.48 17.49
C ASP A 789 -45.95 4.12 18.22
N GLU A 790 -46.36 4.19 19.48
CA GLU A 790 -46.53 3.05 20.37
C GLU A 790 -47.43 1.95 19.77
N GLY A 791 -47.00 0.69 19.91
CA GLY A 791 -47.75 -0.48 19.46
C GLY A 791 -47.84 -0.67 17.94
N VAL A 792 -47.11 0.11 17.14
CA VAL A 792 -46.99 -0.11 15.68
C VAL A 792 -46.33 -1.45 15.40
N GLN A 793 -46.82 -2.16 14.37
CA GLN A 793 -46.32 -3.49 14.00
C GLN A 793 -46.02 -3.55 12.50
N ILE A 794 -44.75 -3.64 12.14
CA ILE A 794 -44.26 -3.73 10.76
C ILE A 794 -43.76 -5.16 10.50
N MET A 795 -44.43 -5.87 9.61
CA MET A 795 -44.21 -7.29 9.35
C MET A 795 -43.17 -7.55 8.26
N ALA A 796 -42.79 -8.82 8.10
CA ALA A 796 -41.74 -9.26 7.19
C ALA A 796 -41.90 -8.73 5.75
N GLY A 797 -40.83 -8.11 5.24
CA GLY A 797 -40.74 -7.65 3.85
C GLY A 797 -41.53 -6.38 3.52
N ALA A 798 -42.14 -5.72 4.52
CA ALA A 798 -42.75 -4.42 4.32
C ALA A 798 -41.70 -3.35 3.98
N VAL A 799 -42.09 -2.33 3.22
CA VAL A 799 -41.27 -1.18 2.83
C VAL A 799 -41.95 0.09 3.30
N VAL A 800 -41.26 0.91 4.09
CA VAL A 800 -41.75 2.21 4.58
C VAL A 800 -40.72 3.29 4.25
N GLN A 801 -41.07 4.20 3.36
CA GLN A 801 -40.20 5.22 2.77
C GLN A 801 -40.07 6.51 3.61
N PRO A 802 -39.10 7.40 3.29
CA PRO A 802 -38.84 8.62 4.06
C PRO A 802 -40.05 9.52 4.23
N GLY A 803 -40.09 10.29 5.33
CA GLY A 803 -41.17 11.23 5.65
C GLY A 803 -42.49 10.59 6.12
N VAL A 804 -42.56 9.27 6.26
CA VAL A 804 -43.79 8.58 6.71
C VAL A 804 -43.99 8.70 8.22
N GLU A 805 -45.24 8.94 8.62
CA GLU A 805 -45.67 8.92 10.01
C GLU A 805 -46.74 7.83 10.22
N ILE A 806 -46.54 6.95 11.22
CA ILE A 806 -47.46 5.85 11.52
C ILE A 806 -47.97 5.97 12.95
N GLY A 807 -49.27 6.20 13.07
CA GLY A 807 -49.98 6.34 14.33
C GLY A 807 -50.13 5.03 15.11
N ALA A 808 -50.40 5.18 16.41
CA ALA A 808 -50.37 4.10 17.38
C ALA A 808 -51.23 2.87 17.01
N ASN A 809 -50.75 1.68 17.43
CA ASN A 809 -51.44 0.39 17.29
C ASN A 809 -51.75 -0.05 15.84
N SER A 810 -51.18 0.63 14.84
CA SER A 810 -51.34 0.32 13.42
C SER A 810 -50.47 -0.85 12.96
N VAL A 811 -50.90 -1.54 11.91
CA VAL A 811 -50.22 -2.73 11.35
C VAL A 811 -49.88 -2.48 9.89
N ILE A 812 -48.59 -2.53 9.57
CA ILE A 812 -48.08 -2.61 8.19
C ILE A 812 -47.69 -4.06 7.94
N ASN A 813 -48.54 -4.78 7.22
CA ASN A 813 -48.46 -6.23 7.14
C ASN A 813 -47.45 -6.70 6.08
N SER A 814 -47.23 -8.01 5.97
CA SER A 814 -46.13 -8.58 5.19
C SER A 814 -46.15 -8.12 3.74
N ARG A 815 -45.00 -7.63 3.26
CA ARG A 815 -44.82 -7.09 1.89
C ARG A 815 -45.71 -5.89 1.54
N ALA A 816 -46.34 -5.24 2.51
CA ALA A 816 -46.99 -3.96 2.25
C ALA A 816 -45.96 -2.86 1.96
N SER A 817 -46.29 -1.92 1.08
CA SER A 817 -45.45 -0.77 0.76
C SER A 817 -46.16 0.52 1.13
N VAL A 818 -45.47 1.39 1.86
CA VAL A 818 -45.91 2.75 2.19
C VAL A 818 -44.83 3.70 1.67
N ASP A 819 -45.13 4.38 0.57
CA ASP A 819 -44.20 5.30 -0.09
C ASP A 819 -44.08 6.63 0.68
N HIS A 820 -43.18 7.48 0.19
CA HIS A 820 -42.73 8.68 0.88
C HIS A 820 -43.87 9.64 1.24
N ASP A 821 -43.72 10.37 2.34
CA ASP A 821 -44.64 11.43 2.81
C ASP A 821 -46.08 10.97 3.11
N CYS A 822 -46.33 9.68 3.31
CA CYS A 822 -47.64 9.20 3.74
C CYS A 822 -47.87 9.44 5.23
N ILE A 823 -49.10 9.79 5.61
CA ILE A 823 -49.53 9.91 7.01
C ILE A 823 -50.56 8.84 7.30
N ILE A 824 -50.23 7.92 8.21
CA ILE A 824 -51.07 6.81 8.62
C ILE A 824 -51.58 7.07 10.04
N GLY A 825 -52.90 7.14 10.20
CA GLY A 825 -53.55 7.34 11.49
C GLY A 825 -53.40 6.15 12.44
N MET A 826 -54.03 6.23 13.60
CA MET A 826 -53.99 5.16 14.60
C MET A 826 -54.92 4.00 14.25
N CYS A 827 -54.58 2.80 14.69
CA CYS A 827 -55.34 1.57 14.47
C CYS A 827 -55.65 1.28 12.98
N VAL A 828 -54.79 1.73 12.08
CA VAL A 828 -54.88 1.43 10.64
C VAL A 828 -54.29 0.04 10.38
N HIS A 829 -54.89 -0.71 9.45
CA HIS A 829 -54.32 -1.97 8.99
C HIS A 829 -54.08 -1.92 7.48
N VAL A 830 -52.81 -1.91 7.09
CA VAL A 830 -52.36 -2.07 5.71
C VAL A 830 -52.04 -3.56 5.52
N ALA A 831 -52.93 -4.28 4.85
CA ALA A 831 -52.88 -5.74 4.76
C ALA A 831 -51.77 -6.24 3.81
N PRO A 832 -51.48 -7.55 3.78
CA PRO A 832 -50.34 -8.08 3.05
C PRO A 832 -50.32 -7.67 1.57
N GLY A 833 -49.17 -7.22 1.09
CA GLY A 833 -48.98 -6.81 -0.31
C GLY A 833 -49.73 -5.55 -0.75
N ALA A 834 -50.40 -4.82 0.16
CA ALA A 834 -51.03 -3.57 -0.19
C ALA A 834 -50.00 -2.45 -0.44
N VAL A 835 -50.30 -1.54 -1.35
CA VAL A 835 -49.42 -0.44 -1.77
C VAL A 835 -50.11 0.90 -1.55
N LEU A 836 -49.47 1.77 -0.79
CA LEU A 836 -49.81 3.19 -0.66
C LEU A 836 -48.73 4.00 -1.38
N CYS A 837 -49.09 4.64 -2.50
CA CYS A 837 -48.17 5.52 -3.23
C CYS A 837 -47.93 6.83 -2.46
N GLY A 838 -46.93 7.60 -2.89
CA GLY A 838 -46.46 8.78 -2.15
C GLY A 838 -47.55 9.79 -1.80
N GLY A 839 -47.47 10.35 -0.60
CA GLY A 839 -48.38 11.40 -0.10
C GLY A 839 -49.80 10.94 0.23
N VAL A 840 -50.06 9.64 0.37
CA VAL A 840 -51.38 9.13 0.76
C VAL A 840 -51.64 9.35 2.26
N ASN A 841 -52.81 9.88 2.59
CA ASN A 841 -53.26 10.10 3.96
C ASN A 841 -54.34 9.07 4.33
N VAL A 842 -54.04 8.22 5.31
CA VAL A 842 -54.97 7.17 5.78
C VAL A 842 -55.44 7.53 7.18
N ALA A 843 -56.69 7.94 7.34
CA ALA A 843 -57.25 8.29 8.63
C ALA A 843 -57.44 7.07 9.56
N SER A 844 -57.60 7.34 10.85
CA SER A 844 -57.65 6.33 11.89
C SER A 844 -58.71 5.25 11.66
N GLY A 845 -58.37 4.01 12.03
CA GLY A 845 -59.27 2.85 11.94
C GLY A 845 -59.56 2.36 10.51
N ALA A 846 -58.96 2.96 9.47
CA ALA A 846 -59.13 2.49 8.11
C ALA A 846 -58.45 1.13 7.86
N PHE A 847 -58.98 0.37 6.91
CA PHE A 847 -58.48 -0.95 6.53
C PHE A 847 -58.18 -1.00 5.04
N VAL A 848 -56.92 -1.26 4.68
CA VAL A 848 -56.48 -1.41 3.29
C VAL A 848 -56.26 -2.88 3.01
N GLY A 849 -57.12 -3.47 2.18
CA GLY A 849 -57.16 -4.90 1.89
C GLY A 849 -55.93 -5.43 1.17
N ALA A 850 -55.73 -6.75 1.25
CA ALA A 850 -54.52 -7.38 0.73
C ALA A 850 -54.37 -7.15 -0.78
N GLY A 851 -53.16 -6.78 -1.22
CA GLY A 851 -52.89 -6.49 -2.63
C GLY A 851 -53.61 -5.25 -3.20
N ALA A 852 -54.28 -4.44 -2.37
CA ALA A 852 -54.88 -3.20 -2.85
C ALA A 852 -53.82 -2.15 -3.18
N THR A 853 -54.13 -1.23 -4.09
CA THR A 853 -53.25 -0.11 -4.47
C THR A 853 -54.00 1.21 -4.32
N VAL A 854 -53.43 2.14 -3.56
CA VAL A 854 -53.93 3.51 -3.42
C VAL A 854 -52.97 4.43 -4.16
N VAL A 855 -53.44 5.08 -5.22
CA VAL A 855 -52.60 5.98 -6.00
C VAL A 855 -52.23 7.24 -5.20
N GLN A 856 -51.18 7.92 -5.64
CA GLN A 856 -50.52 9.01 -4.93
C GLN A 856 -51.48 10.14 -4.50
N GLY A 857 -51.20 10.75 -3.35
CA GLY A 857 -51.84 11.98 -2.88
C GLY A 857 -53.31 11.86 -2.43
N LEU A 858 -53.86 10.65 -2.33
CA LEU A 858 -55.26 10.43 -1.96
C LEU A 858 -55.49 10.38 -0.45
N MET A 859 -56.72 10.67 -0.05
CA MET A 859 -57.20 10.56 1.32
C MET A 859 -58.16 9.38 1.50
N LEU A 860 -57.87 8.50 2.46
CA LEU A 860 -58.81 7.50 2.97
C LEU A 860 -59.37 7.98 4.32
N GLY A 861 -60.68 8.20 4.38
CA GLY A 861 -61.37 8.70 5.56
C GLY A 861 -61.43 7.69 6.72
N GLU A 862 -61.88 8.16 7.88
CA GLU A 862 -61.91 7.36 9.11
C GLU A 862 -62.75 6.08 8.91
N LYS A 863 -62.22 4.93 9.35
CA LYS A 863 -62.89 3.61 9.20
C LYS A 863 -63.25 3.24 7.77
N ALA A 864 -62.63 3.86 6.77
CA ALA A 864 -62.78 3.48 5.38
C ALA A 864 -62.22 2.08 5.12
N VAL A 865 -62.85 1.32 4.22
CA VAL A 865 -62.44 -0.05 3.90
C VAL A 865 -62.15 -0.16 2.41
N VAL A 866 -60.90 -0.49 2.08
CA VAL A 866 -60.47 -0.84 0.72
C VAL A 866 -60.46 -2.37 0.63
N GLY A 867 -61.25 -2.93 -0.28
CA GLY A 867 -61.28 -4.36 -0.53
C GLY A 867 -59.95 -4.90 -1.07
N ALA A 868 -59.73 -6.21 -0.90
CA ALA A 868 -58.54 -6.86 -1.45
C ALA A 868 -58.43 -6.69 -2.97
N GLY A 869 -57.23 -6.45 -3.48
CA GLY A 869 -56.93 -6.25 -4.90
C GLY A 869 -57.56 -5.00 -5.53
N ALA A 870 -58.16 -4.10 -4.74
CA ALA A 870 -58.82 -2.91 -5.28
C ALA A 870 -57.80 -1.83 -5.67
N THR A 871 -58.10 -1.05 -6.72
CA THR A 871 -57.28 0.09 -7.14
C THR A 871 -58.02 1.39 -6.87
N VAL A 872 -57.59 2.13 -5.85
CA VAL A 872 -58.20 3.38 -5.41
C VAL A 872 -57.61 4.53 -6.20
N VAL A 873 -58.45 5.23 -6.95
CA VAL A 873 -58.06 6.33 -7.86
C VAL A 873 -58.72 7.67 -7.51
N ARG A 874 -59.38 7.74 -6.36
CA ARG A 874 -60.05 8.94 -5.82
C ARG A 874 -60.18 8.81 -4.31
N ASP A 875 -60.33 9.95 -3.63
CA ASP A 875 -60.55 9.98 -2.18
C ASP A 875 -61.73 9.11 -1.76
N LEU A 876 -61.59 8.45 -0.62
CA LEU A 876 -62.59 7.59 -0.03
C LEU A 876 -63.15 8.23 1.24
N PRO A 877 -64.44 8.64 1.26
CA PRO A 877 -65.07 9.13 2.47
C PRO A 877 -65.04 8.08 3.61
N GLY A 878 -65.03 8.55 4.85
CA GLY A 878 -65.03 7.68 6.02
C GLY A 878 -66.23 6.74 6.07
N GLY A 879 -66.04 5.55 6.64
CA GLY A 879 -67.09 4.54 6.79
C GLY A 879 -67.65 3.96 5.49
N HIS A 880 -66.93 4.08 4.36
CA HIS A 880 -67.35 3.48 3.10
C HIS A 880 -66.48 2.28 2.71
N LEU A 881 -67.09 1.30 2.06
CA LEU A 881 -66.42 0.15 1.45
C LEU A 881 -66.26 0.36 -0.06
N ILE A 882 -65.05 0.17 -0.57
CA ILE A 882 -64.77 0.13 -2.01
C ILE A 882 -64.20 -1.22 -2.44
N ILE A 883 -64.58 -1.68 -3.62
CA ILE A 883 -64.07 -2.91 -4.25
C ILE A 883 -63.85 -2.68 -5.76
N GLY A 884 -62.99 -3.50 -6.37
CA GLY A 884 -62.74 -3.53 -7.82
C GLY A 884 -61.56 -2.66 -8.29
N SER A 885 -61.27 -2.73 -9.60
CA SER A 885 -60.23 -1.93 -10.26
C SER A 885 -60.77 -1.34 -11.58
N PRO A 886 -60.97 -0.01 -11.68
CA PRO A 886 -60.86 0.97 -10.60
C PRO A 886 -61.97 0.80 -9.55
N ALA A 887 -61.64 1.07 -8.29
CA ALA A 887 -62.50 0.80 -7.15
C ALA A 887 -63.75 1.72 -7.13
N ARG A 888 -64.91 1.14 -6.82
CA ARG A 888 -66.18 1.87 -6.68
C ARG A 888 -66.78 1.64 -5.29
N ILE A 889 -67.41 2.70 -4.76
CA ILE A 889 -68.19 2.64 -3.52
C ILE A 889 -69.34 1.67 -3.74
N GLN A 890 -69.46 0.69 -2.85
CA GLN A 890 -70.65 -0.17 -2.82
C GLN A 890 -71.79 0.52 -2.06
N PRO A 891 -73.02 0.55 -2.60
CA PRO A 891 -74.21 0.83 -1.79
C PRO A 891 -74.31 -0.24 -0.71
N SER A 892 -74.27 0.14 0.56
CA SER A 892 -73.93 -0.76 1.66
C SER A 892 -74.92 -1.93 1.85
N ARG A 893 -74.38 -3.04 2.36
CA ARG A 893 -75.09 -3.95 3.30
C ARG A 893 -74.19 -4.68 4.30
N PHE A 894 -72.95 -4.23 4.50
CA PHE A 894 -72.03 -4.80 5.48
C PHE A 894 -71.13 -3.70 6.07
N LEU A 895 -71.68 -2.96 7.02
CA LEU A 895 -70.95 -2.37 8.14
C LEU A 895 -71.69 -2.74 9.42
#